data_AF-I0XB92-F1
#
_entry.id   AF-I0XB92-F1
#
_cell.length_a   1.000
_cell.length_b   1.000
_cell.length_c   1.000
_cell.angle_alpha   90.00
_cell.angle_beta   90.00
_cell.angle_gamma   90.00
#
_symmetry.space_group_name_H-M   'P 1'
#
loop_
_entity.id
_entity.type
_entity.pdbx_description
1 polymer ?
#
loop_
_entity_poly.entity_id
_entity_poly.type
_entity_poly.pdbx_seq_one_letter_code
_entity_poly.pdbx_strand_id
1 'polypeptide(L)'
;MSEKRIITKSFLSVLTFIFLIFSSCNNLFDNDNNSSSEVRYVTVSGAINPGTALPTEYASLLTSAQAEIENTGSKRTAWPSIPGGLTYKITAKNTAQGSTETIDGTHSTDYSSYTIKIPLTETEKNYKIYVSVIYNEIEIFSGESKEFSISTANQVVSEDITLSVNQTSTAPGSISLEIDVSETDIQKCIMAFSTGQTFSLEAADNKIITRTEGNPIEKEKGTYNVSFNFYDNSDKLLYSFTEIINVLSDFVTNTWVQNGDEPYFVTTGTGSAKTTTCKITPAMVDGFALTEFYISADGDSANSGTFLKPLKTIDDAVKLMHNKNKDYTIFINGKVEGAQSISDTLSKTEASGTYHAKTLTIRGASGSDSDSLHLTSAGTVLSISTDVPVTIKDLKIQGSDSSSAATTGLSLESGISTDVTISSGVVITNNYNSGVIIGDSGKLTMTGGQITKNQAKKGAGVMNNGTFIMSGGRIERNTTTVEDSTDGDGGGVYSTNKMIMTDGYIWDNTAGRGTQGDGGGVLFSGTFDFQGGSIYGNLAYNRGGGIFINGGTLFMSGSAVIGNITSDKFPTYDTSTNRAFKNGGGIYSAGAANLYIGYTNVSSDDPNFSGGIGFNYAAEEGGGIFATSAIEVFKIAGGIVKNNTAEKNGGAIYAGGDFTLLKKAYIPAGTDNKNDVYLVENRYIFVTEGLTGTAPIATITPPTYSASKQVLNGTESLIAASCAKFALSDNDWIIGKDGKCYSTIITTIGYTLPDIFKQISSDSTKPIKIRLESDIAVPLPNYFEVTYPLVVEGNHKISGNYDKALFTIKEGGKLTIKEGVEVEYTGSDKAAISIENGEVNIEGTESSPVKISASAYNPSGILINDGILKAKNLTISATNKSSLTIAGGSVSIENMTANNTTKSTNGGGIYISGGTSTLTNCEISGNKLSASGGSNYMGGGIFMASGTLTLNKCTIQNNIAAYYGGVGNTPTHGGGIFARNGSRITISDTTISGNGVSEGGVIEGKQYYFESGVIYNGTTLSEPLSND
;
A
#
# COMPACT_ATOMS: atom_id res chain seq x y z
N MET A 1 0.61 22.23 -7.61
CA MET A 1 1.82 23.04 -7.39
C MET A 1 1.33 24.48 -7.26
N SER A 2 1.07 24.99 -6.04
CA SER A 2 2.04 25.62 -5.11
C SER A 2 2.61 26.92 -5.72
N GLU A 3 2.75 28.06 -5.07
CA GLU A 3 2.67 28.44 -3.66
C GLU A 3 2.83 29.98 -3.58
N LYS A 4 2.18 30.59 -2.58
CA LYS A 4 2.66 31.65 -1.66
C LYS A 4 3.41 32.93 -2.14
N ARG A 5 2.85 34.04 -1.62
CA ARG A 5 3.44 35.15 -0.84
C ARG A 5 4.55 36.04 -1.44
N ILE A 6 4.13 37.26 -1.75
CA ILE A 6 4.52 38.56 -1.15
C ILE A 6 5.81 38.55 -0.30
N ILE A 7 6.83 39.26 -0.79
CA ILE A 7 8.00 39.78 -0.07
C ILE A 7 8.30 41.21 -0.57
N THR A 8 8.17 42.16 0.36
CA THR A 8 9.06 43.31 0.64
C THR A 8 9.19 44.48 -0.36
N LYS A 9 8.73 45.67 0.09
CA LYS A 9 9.41 46.95 -0.17
C LYS A 9 9.48 47.75 1.14
N SER A 10 10.62 47.66 1.80
CA SER A 10 11.16 48.64 2.74
C SER A 10 12.48 49.14 2.14
N PHE A 11 12.88 50.37 2.51
CA PHE A 11 13.94 51.22 1.94
C PHE A 11 13.46 52.18 0.84
N LEU A 12 13.13 53.42 1.21
CA LEU A 12 13.99 54.59 0.95
C LEU A 12 13.24 55.88 1.39
N SER A 13 13.63 56.49 2.51
CA SER A 13 13.64 57.96 2.72
C SER A 13 14.18 58.29 4.10
N VAL A 14 15.49 58.08 4.24
CA VAL A 14 16.33 58.89 5.14
C VAL A 14 16.50 60.24 4.45
N LEU A 15 15.89 61.33 4.93
CA LEU A 15 16.48 62.68 4.95
C LEU A 15 15.55 63.76 5.53
N THR A 16 15.44 63.88 6.86
CA THR A 16 15.25 65.17 7.56
C THR A 16 15.41 64.97 9.07
N PHE A 17 16.65 64.84 9.52
CA PHE A 17 17.00 64.86 10.94
C PHE A 17 18.25 65.74 11.13
N ILE A 18 18.12 67.04 10.86
CA ILE A 18 19.06 68.08 11.28
C ILE A 18 18.26 69.36 11.53
N PHE A 19 17.92 69.62 12.79
CA PHE A 19 18.11 70.90 13.51
C PHE A 19 17.30 70.84 14.82
N LEU A 20 17.94 71.29 15.91
CA LEU A 20 17.42 71.49 17.28
C LEU A 20 17.62 70.34 18.27
N ILE A 21 18.88 69.96 18.52
CA ILE A 21 19.34 69.68 19.89
C ILE A 21 20.72 70.34 20.07
N PHE A 22 20.91 70.99 21.22
CA PHE A 22 22.12 71.63 21.78
C PHE A 22 22.29 73.14 21.59
N SER A 23 21.68 73.88 22.52
CA SER A 23 22.43 74.82 23.37
C SER A 23 21.67 75.07 24.69
N SER A 24 22.12 74.40 25.74
CA SER A 24 22.28 74.96 27.10
C SER A 24 22.66 73.87 28.11
N CYS A 25 23.89 73.36 28.00
CA CYS A 25 24.70 73.17 29.20
C CYS A 25 25.70 74.33 29.19
N ASN A 26 25.35 75.42 29.88
CA ASN A 26 26.28 76.43 30.39
C ASN A 26 25.49 77.37 31.30
N ASN A 27 25.58 77.12 32.61
CA ASN A 27 25.56 78.14 33.65
C ASN A 27 26.64 77.71 34.65
N LEU A 28 27.82 78.35 34.57
CA LEU A 28 28.86 78.27 35.58
C LEU A 28 29.40 79.69 35.82
N PHE A 29 29.18 80.16 37.05
CA PHE A 29 29.57 81.43 37.67
C PHE A 29 28.86 82.71 37.22
N ASP A 30 27.78 83.04 37.94
CA ASP A 30 27.73 84.36 38.56
C ASP A 30 27.59 84.17 40.07
N ASN A 31 28.40 84.92 40.80
CA ASN A 31 28.56 84.81 42.25
C ASN A 31 27.64 85.85 42.87
N ASP A 32 26.44 85.45 43.28
CA ASP A 32 25.67 86.25 44.22
C ASP A 32 24.86 85.38 45.18
N ASN A 33 25.04 85.72 46.46
CA ASN A 33 24.46 85.07 47.62
C ASN A 33 22.93 85.06 47.59
N ASN A 34 22.29 83.89 47.54
CA ASN A 34 21.21 83.55 48.49
C ASN A 34 20.67 82.14 48.32
N SER A 35 20.28 81.56 49.45
CA SER A 35 19.73 80.22 49.68
C SER A 35 18.48 79.85 48.86
N SER A 36 18.50 78.72 48.15
CA SER A 36 17.44 77.69 48.15
C SER A 36 17.85 76.49 47.28
N SER A 37 17.57 75.27 47.72
CA SER A 37 17.81 74.04 46.95
C SER A 37 16.80 73.90 45.80
N GLU A 38 17.20 74.13 44.55
CA GLU A 38 16.36 73.84 43.38
C GLU A 38 16.14 72.32 43.23
N VAL A 39 14.88 71.88 43.34
CA VAL A 39 14.48 70.50 43.05
C VAL A 39 14.51 70.28 41.53
N ARG A 40 15.29 69.31 41.04
CA ARG A 40 15.32 68.91 39.62
C ARG A 40 14.19 67.92 39.33
N TYR A 41 13.60 67.97 38.15
CA TYR A 41 12.49 67.09 37.73
C TYR A 41 12.82 66.39 36.41
N VAL A 42 12.26 65.19 36.21
CA VAL A 42 12.17 64.53 34.90
C VAL A 42 10.72 64.57 34.42
N THR A 43 10.54 64.83 33.14
CA THR A 43 9.23 64.83 32.49
C THR A 43 9.00 63.45 31.86
N VAL A 44 8.00 62.71 32.35
CA VAL A 44 7.56 61.45 31.74
C VAL A 44 6.33 61.73 30.89
N SER A 45 6.34 61.33 29.62
CA SER A 45 5.22 61.54 28.70
C SER A 45 4.95 60.34 27.82
N GLY A 46 3.71 60.02 27.50
CA GLY A 46 3.39 58.91 26.58
C GLY A 46 2.00 59.04 25.98
N ALA A 47 1.69 58.19 25.01
CA ALA A 47 0.38 58.15 24.37
C ALA A 47 -0.66 57.46 25.27
N ILE A 48 -1.90 57.95 25.19
CA ILE A 48 -3.09 57.32 25.78
C ILE A 48 -3.86 56.65 24.63
N ASN A 49 -3.81 55.33 24.57
CA ASN A 49 -4.46 54.54 23.53
C ASN A 49 -5.82 54.04 24.03
N PRO A 50 -6.95 54.33 23.35
CA PRO A 50 -8.30 53.93 23.81
C PRO A 50 -8.57 52.41 23.79
N GLY A 51 -7.61 51.56 23.40
CA GLY A 51 -7.79 50.11 23.40
C GLY A 51 -8.75 49.60 22.31
N THR A 52 -8.73 48.29 22.03
CA THR A 52 -9.45 47.66 20.90
C THR A 52 -10.93 47.38 21.17
N ALA A 53 -11.46 47.76 22.34
CA ALA A 53 -12.84 47.48 22.76
C ALA A 53 -13.77 48.71 22.69
N LEU A 54 -13.25 49.87 22.27
CA LEU A 54 -13.97 51.14 22.19
C LEU A 54 -14.34 51.44 20.72
N PRO A 55 -15.63 51.70 20.39
CA PRO A 55 -16.00 52.08 19.03
C PRO A 55 -15.35 53.40 18.62
N THR A 56 -15.01 53.57 17.34
CA THR A 56 -14.27 54.75 16.82
C THR A 56 -14.97 56.08 17.14
N GLU A 57 -16.30 56.09 17.20
CA GLU A 57 -17.11 57.27 17.58
C GLU A 57 -17.00 57.65 19.07
N TYR A 58 -16.72 56.68 19.94
CA TYR A 58 -16.42 56.93 21.35
C TYR A 58 -14.93 57.19 21.56
N ALA A 59 -14.06 56.61 20.71
CA ALA A 59 -12.65 56.98 20.65
C ALA A 59 -12.44 58.44 20.22
N SER A 60 -13.30 59.01 19.35
CA SER A 60 -13.22 60.43 18.97
C SER A 60 -13.71 61.41 20.06
N LEU A 61 -14.55 60.95 21.00
CA LEU A 61 -14.82 61.67 22.26
C LEU A 61 -13.61 61.64 23.20
N LEU A 62 -12.70 60.68 23.01
CA LEU A 62 -11.46 60.56 23.75
C LEU A 62 -10.26 61.23 23.04
N THR A 63 -10.33 61.48 21.73
CA THR A 63 -9.29 62.18 20.97
C THR A 63 -9.86 63.12 19.92
N SER A 64 -9.64 64.43 20.05
CA SER A 64 -10.19 65.44 19.12
C SER A 64 -9.27 65.77 17.92
N ALA A 65 -8.47 64.82 17.43
CA ALA A 65 -7.64 65.01 16.23
C ALA A 65 -8.06 64.03 15.12
N GLN A 66 -8.35 64.59 13.94
CA GLN A 66 -8.53 63.86 12.68
C GLN A 66 -7.26 63.06 12.34
N ALA A 67 -7.24 61.78 12.67
CA ALA A 67 -6.45 60.77 11.98
C ALA A 67 -7.21 59.44 12.08
N GLU A 68 -7.44 58.82 10.92
CA GLU A 68 -8.01 57.48 10.82
C GLU A 68 -7.17 56.52 11.67
N ILE A 69 -7.71 56.08 12.81
CA ILE A 69 -7.21 54.90 13.48
C ILE A 69 -7.64 53.72 12.60
N GLU A 70 -6.82 53.37 11.62
CA GLU A 70 -6.88 52.08 10.94
C GLU A 70 -6.49 50.99 11.96
N ASN A 71 -7.42 50.59 12.82
CA ASN A 71 -7.24 49.39 13.64
C ASN A 71 -7.76 48.17 12.88
N THR A 72 -6.82 47.50 12.22
CA THR A 72 -7.01 46.20 11.60
C THR A 72 -7.25 45.13 12.67
N GLY A 73 -8.51 44.92 13.05
CA GLY A 73 -8.90 43.81 13.93
C GLY A 73 -10.27 44.03 14.59
N SER A 74 -11.26 43.26 14.14
CA SER A 74 -12.67 43.27 14.54
C SER A 74 -12.96 43.51 16.04
N LYS A 75 -14.05 44.25 16.37
CA LYS A 75 -15.39 43.69 16.70
C LYS A 75 -16.37 44.75 17.27
N ARG A 76 -17.29 45.20 16.39
CA ARG A 76 -18.75 45.52 16.49
C ARG A 76 -19.38 45.52 17.89
N THR A 77 -20.15 46.55 18.26
CA THR A 77 -20.69 46.67 19.62
C THR A 77 -21.93 47.57 19.76
N ALA A 78 -22.90 47.18 20.58
CA ALA A 78 -23.80 48.10 21.27
C ALA A 78 -23.13 48.73 22.50
N TRP A 79 -23.40 50.02 22.73
CA TRP A 79 -22.72 50.84 23.72
C TRP A 79 -23.68 51.72 24.54
N PRO A 80 -23.33 52.10 25.79
CA PRO A 80 -24.09 53.10 26.54
C PRO A 80 -23.95 54.51 25.98
N SER A 81 -25.04 55.29 25.98
CA SER A 81 -24.94 56.74 25.77
C SER A 81 -24.11 57.37 26.87
N ILE A 82 -22.97 57.97 26.52
CA ILE A 82 -22.07 58.67 27.45
C ILE A 82 -22.16 60.16 27.12
N PRO A 83 -22.64 61.02 28.04
CA PRO A 83 -22.69 62.47 27.81
C PRO A 83 -21.27 63.07 27.76
N GLY A 84 -21.11 64.18 27.03
CA GLY A 84 -19.88 64.98 27.08
C GLY A 84 -19.59 65.47 28.51
N GLY A 85 -18.31 65.74 28.82
CA GLY A 85 -17.87 66.15 30.17
C GLY A 85 -16.95 65.15 30.88
N LEU A 86 -16.24 64.31 30.14
CA LEU A 86 -15.24 63.38 30.68
C LEU A 86 -14.08 64.13 31.35
N THR A 87 -13.70 63.70 32.55
CA THR A 87 -12.54 64.19 33.29
C THR A 87 -11.43 63.16 33.20
N TYR A 88 -10.23 63.59 32.79
CA TYR A 88 -9.05 62.74 32.74
C TYR A 88 -8.20 62.99 33.97
N LYS A 89 -7.93 61.92 34.72
CA LYS A 89 -7.02 61.96 35.86
C LYS A 89 -5.80 61.11 35.55
N ILE A 90 -4.64 61.76 35.48
CA ILE A 90 -3.36 61.11 35.27
C ILE A 90 -2.58 61.22 36.58
N THR A 91 -2.11 60.10 37.11
CA THR A 91 -1.32 60.08 38.35
C THR A 91 -0.16 59.10 38.25
N ALA A 92 1.04 59.53 38.65
CA ALA A 92 2.12 58.61 38.97
C ALA A 92 2.08 58.28 40.46
N LYS A 93 2.03 57.00 40.82
CA LYS A 93 2.07 56.55 42.21
C LYS A 93 3.36 55.80 42.47
N ASN A 94 4.03 56.13 43.56
CA ASN A 94 5.19 55.39 44.02
C ASN A 94 4.74 53.99 44.49
N THR A 95 5.35 52.94 43.95
CA THR A 95 4.93 51.55 44.21
C THR A 95 5.58 50.93 45.45
N ALA A 96 6.44 51.66 46.16
CA ALA A 96 7.01 51.22 47.42
C ALA A 96 5.90 50.94 48.47
N GLN A 97 6.02 49.81 49.17
CA GLN A 97 5.02 49.35 50.13
C GLN A 97 4.78 50.38 51.24
N GLY A 98 3.53 50.85 51.37
CA GLY A 98 3.12 51.85 52.37
C GLY A 98 3.37 53.31 51.95
N SER A 99 3.88 53.57 50.74
CA SER A 99 4.03 54.93 50.22
C SER A 99 2.67 55.55 49.85
N THR A 100 2.47 56.81 50.21
CA THR A 100 1.32 57.64 49.78
C THR A 100 1.70 58.65 48.71
N GLU A 101 2.94 58.60 48.21
CA GLU A 101 3.46 59.54 47.23
C GLU A 101 2.74 59.38 45.89
N THR A 102 2.00 60.42 45.51
CA THR A 102 1.26 60.51 44.25
C THR A 102 1.58 61.85 43.59
N ILE A 103 1.78 61.84 42.28
CA ILE A 103 2.13 63.01 41.48
C ILE A 103 1.10 63.14 40.37
N ASP A 104 0.41 64.27 40.31
CA ASP A 104 -0.57 64.53 39.27
C ASP A 104 0.11 64.87 37.94
N GLY A 105 -0.43 64.30 36.88
CA GLY A 105 -0.07 64.56 35.49
C GLY A 105 -1.05 65.51 34.82
N THR A 106 -0.62 66.03 33.67
CA THR A 106 -1.47 66.75 32.72
C THR A 106 -1.62 65.91 31.45
N HIS A 107 -2.69 66.11 30.70
CA HIS A 107 -2.86 65.52 29.36
C HIS A 107 -2.78 66.60 28.28
N SER A 108 -2.56 66.19 27.04
CA SER A 108 -2.68 67.07 25.88
C SER A 108 -4.13 67.54 25.69
N THR A 109 -4.34 68.65 24.96
CA THR A 109 -5.67 69.23 24.72
C THR A 109 -6.61 68.29 23.96
N ASP A 110 -6.04 67.36 23.21
CA ASP A 110 -6.73 66.30 22.48
C ASP A 110 -6.74 64.97 23.26
N TYR A 111 -6.28 64.95 24.51
CA TYR A 111 -6.28 63.79 25.43
C TYR A 111 -5.59 62.53 24.90
N SER A 112 -4.83 62.63 23.80
CA SER A 112 -4.12 61.53 23.16
C SER A 112 -2.77 61.22 23.83
N SER A 113 -2.29 62.09 24.72
CA SER A 113 -1.03 61.93 25.42
C SER A 113 -1.07 62.54 26.82
N TYR A 114 -0.14 62.13 27.68
CA TYR A 114 0.03 62.68 29.01
C TYR A 114 1.46 63.16 29.27
N THR A 115 1.62 63.94 30.33
CA THR A 115 2.90 64.43 30.83
C THR A 115 2.87 64.53 32.35
N ILE A 116 3.87 64.00 33.04
CA ILE A 116 4.02 64.05 34.50
C ILE A 116 5.43 64.55 34.83
N LYS A 117 5.55 65.53 35.73
CA LYS A 117 6.84 66.01 36.23
C LYS A 117 7.18 65.33 37.55
N ILE A 118 8.09 64.36 37.51
CA ILE A 118 8.51 63.59 38.69
C ILE A 118 9.81 64.18 39.24
N PRO A 119 9.89 64.52 40.55
CA PRO A 119 11.13 65.02 41.16
C PRO A 119 12.24 63.96 41.08
N LEU A 120 13.45 64.37 40.70
CA LEU A 120 14.62 63.51 40.74
C LEU A 120 15.16 63.44 42.17
N THR A 121 15.38 62.21 42.65
CA THR A 121 16.03 61.93 43.93
C THR A 121 17.33 61.14 43.72
N GLU A 122 18.28 61.25 44.65
CA GLU A 122 19.54 60.48 44.60
C GLU A 122 19.28 58.96 44.77
N THR A 123 18.28 58.60 45.57
CA THR A 123 17.79 57.22 45.71
C THR A 123 16.75 56.91 44.65
N GLU A 124 16.85 55.73 44.04
CA GLU A 124 15.90 55.25 43.04
C GLU A 124 14.52 54.97 43.65
N LYS A 125 13.47 55.45 42.97
CA LYS A 125 12.06 55.22 43.34
C LYS A 125 11.32 54.61 42.16
N ASN A 126 10.43 53.65 42.44
CA ASN A 126 9.61 53.00 41.43
C ASN A 126 8.23 53.65 41.35
N TYR A 127 7.74 53.87 40.14
CA TYR A 127 6.43 54.44 39.87
C TYR A 127 5.66 53.59 38.86
N LYS A 128 4.33 53.61 39.00
CA LYS A 128 3.39 53.28 37.93
C LYS A 128 2.55 54.51 37.61
N ILE A 129 2.22 54.68 36.34
CA ILE A 129 1.32 55.73 35.89
C ILE A 129 -0.07 55.13 35.70
N TYR A 130 -1.07 55.83 36.21
CA TYR A 130 -2.48 55.51 36.12
C TYR A 130 -3.19 56.60 35.33
N VAL A 131 -3.95 56.20 34.32
CA VAL A 131 -4.88 57.06 33.60
C VAL A 131 -6.29 56.57 33.90
N SER A 132 -7.10 57.47 34.44
CA SER A 132 -8.51 57.25 34.76
C SER A 132 -9.35 58.23 33.96
N VAL A 133 -10.31 57.73 33.20
CA VAL A 133 -11.35 58.55 32.54
C VAL A 133 -12.60 58.47 33.40
N ILE A 134 -13.04 59.62 33.89
CA ILE A 134 -14.06 59.75 34.92
C ILE A 134 -15.24 60.56 34.38
N TYR A 135 -16.46 60.08 34.61
CA TYR A 135 -17.69 60.80 34.33
C TYR A 135 -18.54 60.84 35.61
N ASN A 136 -18.92 62.04 36.07
CA ASN A 136 -19.68 62.23 37.32
C ASN A 136 -19.14 61.41 38.50
N GLU A 137 -17.83 61.52 38.78
CA GLU A 137 -17.11 60.80 39.85
C GLU A 137 -16.95 59.28 39.65
N ILE A 138 -17.54 58.70 38.59
CA ILE A 138 -17.40 57.28 38.25
C ILE A 138 -16.26 57.12 37.24
N GLU A 139 -15.25 56.34 37.58
CA GLU A 139 -14.20 55.96 36.64
C GLU A 139 -14.75 54.91 35.66
N ILE A 140 -14.85 55.28 34.38
CA ILE A 140 -15.44 54.45 33.31
C ILE A 140 -14.37 53.73 32.49
N PHE A 141 -13.18 54.33 32.36
CA PHE A 141 -12.01 53.68 31.78
C PHE A 141 -10.80 53.84 32.68
N SER A 142 -9.97 52.80 32.74
CA SER A 142 -8.69 52.86 33.42
C SER A 142 -7.60 52.15 32.62
N GLY A 143 -6.39 52.65 32.75
CA GLY A 143 -5.17 52.06 32.20
C GLY A 143 -4.00 52.32 33.13
N GLU A 144 -3.07 51.37 33.19
CA GLU A 144 -1.82 51.52 33.94
C GLU A 144 -0.60 51.26 33.05
N SER A 145 0.48 51.98 33.30
CA SER A 145 1.79 51.70 32.69
C SER A 145 2.43 50.48 33.33
N LYS A 146 3.49 49.97 32.70
CA LYS A 146 4.46 49.12 33.42
C LYS A 146 5.11 49.93 34.54
N GLU A 147 5.59 49.24 35.57
CA GLU A 147 6.39 49.87 36.62
C GLU A 147 7.76 50.29 36.05
N PHE A 148 8.21 51.49 36.39
CA PHE A 148 9.52 52.02 36.00
C PHE A 148 10.17 52.78 37.16
N SER A 149 11.49 52.95 37.09
CA SER A 149 12.30 53.54 38.16
C SER A 149 12.86 54.91 37.75
N ILE A 150 12.87 55.86 38.69
CA ILE A 150 13.41 57.22 38.50
C ILE A 150 14.47 57.51 39.55
N SER A 151 15.62 58.01 39.10
CA SER A 151 16.69 58.58 39.93
C SER A 151 17.50 59.61 39.14
N THR A 152 18.41 60.33 39.78
CA THR A 152 19.39 61.17 39.07
C THR A 152 20.21 60.41 38.02
N ALA A 153 20.35 59.08 38.15
CA ALA A 153 21.08 58.21 37.21
C ALA A 153 20.18 57.49 36.16
N ASN A 154 18.86 57.42 36.40
CA ASN A 154 17.91 56.70 35.55
C ASN A 154 16.68 57.60 35.28
N GLN A 155 16.68 58.27 34.12
CA GLN A 155 15.66 59.25 33.74
C GLN A 155 14.82 58.66 32.60
N VAL A 156 13.73 57.98 32.93
CA VAL A 156 12.77 57.46 31.94
C VAL A 156 11.93 58.62 31.41
N VAL A 157 11.70 58.70 30.09
CA VAL A 157 11.06 59.86 29.43
C VAL A 157 9.81 59.48 28.60
N SER A 158 9.46 58.19 28.42
CA SER A 158 8.15 57.84 27.85
C SER A 158 7.61 56.44 28.11
N GLU A 159 6.30 56.32 28.40
CA GLU A 159 5.55 55.05 28.54
C GLU A 159 4.11 55.20 27.99
N ASP A 160 3.70 54.37 27.02
CA ASP A 160 2.34 54.41 26.48
C ASP A 160 1.35 53.61 27.35
N ILE A 161 0.10 54.07 27.44
CA ILE A 161 -0.94 53.48 28.28
C ILE A 161 -2.15 53.12 27.43
N THR A 162 -2.66 51.90 27.57
CA THR A 162 -3.90 51.45 26.92
C THR A 162 -5.05 51.47 27.91
N LEU A 163 -6.13 52.15 27.55
CA LEU A 163 -7.37 52.21 28.32
C LEU A 163 -8.21 50.94 28.13
N SER A 164 -8.87 50.53 29.20
CA SER A 164 -9.85 49.45 29.22
C SER A 164 -11.05 49.84 30.08
N VAL A 165 -12.20 49.18 29.89
CA VAL A 165 -13.39 49.39 30.72
C VAL A 165 -13.04 49.14 32.19
N ASN A 166 -13.39 50.08 33.08
CA ASN A 166 -13.07 49.95 34.49
C ASN A 166 -13.79 48.75 35.13
N GLN A 167 -13.01 47.79 35.64
CA GLN A 167 -13.51 46.55 36.23
C GLN A 167 -13.67 46.61 37.75
N THR A 168 -13.61 47.77 38.39
CA THR A 168 -13.62 47.86 39.88
C THR A 168 -14.98 48.15 40.52
N SER A 169 -15.97 48.70 39.80
CA SER A 169 -17.31 48.99 40.36
C SER A 169 -18.16 47.74 40.60
N THR A 170 -18.82 47.59 41.75
CA THR A 170 -19.70 46.43 42.03
C THR A 170 -21.16 46.62 41.58
N ALA A 171 -21.51 47.77 40.99
CA ALA A 171 -22.87 48.05 40.55
C ALA A 171 -23.18 47.39 39.19
N PRO A 172 -24.38 46.83 38.96
CA PRO A 172 -24.77 46.30 37.66
C PRO A 172 -24.93 47.45 36.64
N GLY A 173 -24.80 47.11 35.35
CA GLY A 173 -25.25 47.98 34.27
C GLY A 173 -26.60 47.52 33.75
N SER A 174 -27.14 48.23 32.76
CA SER A 174 -28.44 47.87 32.19
C SER A 174 -28.48 47.99 30.67
N ILE A 175 -29.37 47.26 30.00
CA ILE A 175 -29.48 47.22 28.53
C ILE A 175 -30.88 47.68 28.09
N SER A 176 -30.92 48.71 27.23
CA SER A 176 -32.15 49.30 26.64
C SER A 176 -31.91 49.64 25.16
N LEU A 177 -31.84 48.62 24.30
CA LEU A 177 -31.67 48.80 22.86
C LEU A 177 -33.01 48.76 22.13
N GLU A 178 -33.11 49.52 21.06
CA GLU A 178 -34.25 49.54 20.16
C GLU A 178 -33.90 48.87 18.82
N ILE A 179 -34.79 48.01 18.33
CA ILE A 179 -34.70 47.36 17.02
C ILE A 179 -36.02 47.64 16.29
N ASP A 180 -35.95 48.34 15.17
CA ASP A 180 -37.08 48.61 14.28
C ASP A 180 -37.43 47.34 13.48
N VAL A 181 -38.67 46.88 13.63
CA VAL A 181 -39.21 45.71 12.92
C VAL A 181 -40.48 46.06 12.15
N SER A 182 -40.74 47.35 11.94
CA SER A 182 -42.04 47.93 11.54
C SER A 182 -42.61 47.45 10.21
N GLU A 183 -41.76 46.97 9.32
CA GLU A 183 -42.15 46.52 7.99
C GLU A 183 -42.25 44.99 7.90
N THR A 184 -42.07 44.27 9.01
CA THR A 184 -41.96 42.81 9.04
C THR A 184 -43.04 42.16 9.88
N ASP A 185 -43.27 40.86 9.69
CA ASP A 185 -44.18 40.04 10.51
C ASP A 185 -43.56 39.63 11.86
N ILE A 186 -42.43 40.23 12.25
CA ILE A 186 -41.75 39.93 13.52
C ILE A 186 -42.58 40.47 14.68
N GLN A 187 -42.87 39.58 15.63
CA GLN A 187 -43.66 39.87 16.82
C GLN A 187 -42.88 39.65 18.12
N LYS A 188 -41.73 38.97 18.04
CA LYS A 188 -40.95 38.58 19.22
C LYS A 188 -39.46 38.47 18.89
N CYS A 189 -38.60 38.77 19.85
CA CYS A 189 -37.17 38.51 19.78
C CYS A 189 -36.71 37.77 21.02
N ILE A 190 -35.93 36.71 20.83
CA ILE A 190 -35.18 36.06 21.91
C ILE A 190 -33.74 36.55 21.83
N MET A 191 -33.35 37.32 22.84
CA MET A 191 -31.98 37.73 23.09
C MET A 191 -31.27 36.64 23.89
N ALA A 192 -30.29 35.97 23.29
CA ALA A 192 -29.55 34.86 23.90
C ALA A 192 -28.07 35.23 24.12
N PHE A 193 -27.65 35.25 25.38
CA PHE A 193 -26.26 35.50 25.76
C PHE A 193 -25.44 34.23 25.61
N SER A 194 -24.19 34.36 25.17
CA SER A 194 -23.19 33.29 25.14
C SER A 194 -22.96 32.58 26.49
N THR A 195 -23.37 33.19 27.61
CA THR A 195 -23.36 32.59 28.94
C THR A 195 -24.56 31.67 29.22
N GLY A 196 -25.45 31.44 28.24
CA GLY A 196 -26.64 30.59 28.34
C GLY A 196 -27.92 31.27 28.84
N GLN A 197 -27.85 32.54 29.25
CA GLN A 197 -29.04 33.30 29.69
C GLN A 197 -29.82 33.82 28.48
N THR A 198 -31.15 33.75 28.53
CA THR A 198 -32.04 34.23 27.46
C THR A 198 -33.10 35.21 27.99
N PHE A 199 -33.49 36.16 27.16
CA PHE A 199 -34.57 37.12 27.42
C PHE A 199 -35.55 37.13 26.23
N SER A 200 -36.84 36.96 26.52
CA SER A 200 -37.90 37.06 25.52
C SER A 200 -38.48 38.47 25.50
N LEU A 201 -38.49 39.08 24.33
CA LEU A 201 -38.88 40.47 24.08
C LEU A 201 -40.03 40.47 23.08
N GLU A 202 -41.19 40.99 23.46
CA GLU A 202 -42.32 41.14 22.55
C GLU A 202 -42.20 42.44 21.76
N ALA A 203 -42.67 42.45 20.52
CA ALA A 203 -42.77 43.65 19.71
C ALA A 203 -43.94 44.52 20.20
N ALA A 204 -43.68 45.82 20.38
CA ALA A 204 -44.69 46.80 20.74
C ALA A 204 -44.48 48.04 19.86
N ASP A 205 -45.56 48.61 19.33
CA ASP A 205 -45.53 49.76 18.41
C ASP A 205 -44.49 49.62 17.31
N ASN A 206 -44.46 48.45 16.65
CA ASN A 206 -43.58 48.16 15.52
C ASN A 206 -42.07 48.14 15.85
N LYS A 207 -41.70 48.03 17.13
CA LYS A 207 -40.32 47.99 17.61
C LYS A 207 -40.14 46.86 18.61
N ILE A 208 -38.94 46.31 18.67
CA ILE A 208 -38.48 45.46 19.77
C ILE A 208 -37.56 46.31 20.63
N ILE A 209 -37.97 46.51 21.88
CA ILE A 209 -37.19 47.24 22.87
C ILE A 209 -36.80 46.24 23.95
N THR A 210 -35.51 46.17 24.27
CA THR A 210 -35.01 45.20 25.26
C THR A 210 -35.62 45.42 26.65
N ARG A 211 -36.07 46.65 26.95
CA ARG A 211 -37.28 47.08 27.72
C ARG A 211 -37.20 48.61 27.96
N THR A 212 -38.33 49.29 28.21
CA THR A 212 -38.44 50.76 28.38
C THR A 212 -37.66 51.30 29.60
N GLU A 213 -37.34 52.60 29.59
CA GLU A 213 -36.57 53.36 30.61
C GLU A 213 -37.01 53.15 32.09
N GLY A 214 -38.16 52.50 32.36
CA GLY A 214 -38.63 52.16 33.71
C GLY A 214 -38.28 50.76 34.23
N ASN A 215 -37.76 49.83 33.41
CA ASN A 215 -37.40 48.47 33.83
C ASN A 215 -36.38 47.79 32.87
N PRO A 216 -35.12 48.26 32.83
CA PRO A 216 -34.13 47.78 31.89
C PRO A 216 -33.60 46.39 32.28
N ILE A 217 -32.95 45.67 31.34
CA ILE A 217 -32.33 44.38 31.67
C ILE A 217 -31.07 44.63 32.49
N GLU A 218 -31.13 44.37 33.80
CA GLU A 218 -29.95 44.38 34.66
C GLU A 218 -29.00 43.24 34.27
N LYS A 219 -27.75 43.61 34.03
CA LYS A 219 -26.70 42.67 33.68
C LYS A 219 -25.41 43.09 34.38
N GLU A 220 -24.65 42.10 34.81
CA GLU A 220 -23.30 42.34 35.29
C GLU A 220 -22.52 43.13 34.23
N LYS A 221 -21.64 44.01 34.69
CA LYS A 221 -20.76 44.75 33.78
C LYS A 221 -19.91 43.75 32.97
N GLY A 222 -19.69 44.04 31.70
CA GLY A 222 -18.90 43.16 30.84
C GLY A 222 -19.28 43.25 29.38
N THR A 223 -18.59 42.45 28.57
CA THR A 223 -18.76 42.37 27.13
C THR A 223 -19.33 41.01 26.77
N TYR A 224 -20.50 40.99 26.13
CA TYR A 224 -21.26 39.78 25.86
C TYR A 224 -21.47 39.56 24.36
N ASN A 225 -21.19 38.35 23.86
CA ASN A 225 -21.75 37.93 22.56
C ASN A 225 -23.22 37.57 22.77
N VAL A 226 -24.11 38.21 22.00
CA VAL A 226 -25.55 38.09 22.14
C VAL A 226 -26.18 37.83 20.78
N SER A 227 -26.91 36.73 20.66
CA SER A 227 -27.70 36.41 19.46
C SER A 227 -29.12 36.96 19.61
N PHE A 228 -29.58 37.69 18.60
CA PHE A 228 -30.93 38.23 18.47
C PHE A 228 -31.69 37.38 17.47
N ASN A 229 -32.68 36.62 17.95
CA ASN A 229 -33.47 35.71 17.14
C ASN A 229 -34.90 36.24 17.05
N PHE A 230 -35.38 36.55 15.85
CA PHE A 230 -36.66 37.22 15.62
C PHE A 230 -37.72 36.23 15.14
N TYR A 231 -38.90 36.26 15.74
CA TYR A 231 -39.99 35.32 15.52
C TYR A 231 -41.31 36.02 15.19
N ASP A 232 -42.18 35.35 14.46
CA ASP A 232 -43.59 35.75 14.29
C ASP A 232 -44.49 35.26 15.46
N ASN A 233 -45.80 35.53 15.38
CA ASN A 233 -46.80 35.10 16.36
C ASN A 233 -46.98 33.57 16.47
N SER A 234 -46.44 32.81 15.52
CA SER A 234 -46.47 31.34 15.52
C SER A 234 -45.15 30.75 16.01
N ASP A 235 -44.26 31.56 16.62
CA ASP A 235 -42.90 31.19 17.02
C ASP A 235 -42.01 30.72 15.84
N LYS A 236 -42.30 31.14 14.59
CA LYS A 236 -41.44 30.88 13.42
C LYS A 236 -40.30 31.88 13.37
N LEU A 237 -39.06 31.40 13.30
CA LEU A 237 -37.87 32.26 13.17
C LEU A 237 -37.84 32.94 11.79
N LEU A 238 -37.85 34.27 11.77
CA LEU A 238 -37.86 35.11 10.57
C LEU A 238 -36.51 35.74 10.25
N TYR A 239 -35.69 36.03 11.27
CA TYR A 239 -34.36 36.59 11.09
C TYR A 239 -33.48 36.27 12.29
N SER A 240 -32.17 36.26 12.12
CA SER A 240 -31.23 36.17 13.24
C SER A 240 -29.92 36.88 12.91
N PHE A 241 -29.37 37.56 13.91
CA PHE A 241 -28.02 38.11 13.87
C PHE A 241 -27.37 38.01 15.25
N THR A 242 -26.05 38.13 15.33
CA THR A 242 -25.30 38.12 16.60
C THR A 242 -24.45 39.36 16.69
N GLU A 243 -24.50 40.04 17.85
CA GLU A 243 -23.77 41.27 18.12
C GLU A 243 -23.14 41.25 19.51
N ILE A 244 -22.15 42.12 19.72
CA ILE A 244 -21.53 42.28 21.05
C ILE A 244 -22.23 43.39 21.81
N ILE A 245 -22.62 43.12 23.06
CA ILE A 245 -23.25 44.09 23.94
C ILE A 245 -22.29 44.40 25.08
N ASN A 246 -21.91 45.68 25.23
CA ASN A 246 -21.09 46.14 26.34
C ASN A 246 -21.96 46.76 27.41
N VAL A 247 -21.81 46.27 28.64
CA VAL A 247 -22.55 46.70 29.81
C VAL A 247 -21.58 47.38 30.77
N LEU A 248 -21.83 48.64 31.09
CA LEU A 248 -21.04 49.42 32.05
C LEU A 248 -21.87 49.64 33.33
N SER A 249 -21.24 49.52 34.49
CA SER A 249 -21.86 49.78 35.79
C SER A 249 -22.52 51.16 35.83
N ASP A 250 -23.76 51.25 36.32
CA ASP A 250 -24.54 52.49 36.45
C ASP A 250 -24.93 53.18 35.12
N PHE A 251 -24.62 52.60 33.95
CA PHE A 251 -25.04 53.11 32.65
C PHE A 251 -26.06 52.19 31.96
N VAL A 252 -26.77 52.77 30.98
CA VAL A 252 -27.72 52.07 30.12
C VAL A 252 -27.12 51.90 28.72
N THR A 253 -26.85 50.67 28.31
CA THR A 253 -26.48 50.31 26.93
C THR A 253 -27.67 50.49 26.00
N ASN A 254 -27.71 51.61 25.29
CA ASN A 254 -28.88 52.04 24.50
C ASN A 254 -28.54 52.54 23.08
N THR A 255 -27.27 52.50 22.68
CA THR A 255 -26.81 53.02 21.40
C THR A 255 -26.23 51.89 20.55
N TRP A 256 -26.71 51.75 19.32
CA TRP A 256 -26.06 50.91 18.31
C TRP A 256 -24.90 51.67 17.66
N VAL A 257 -23.87 50.95 17.23
CA VAL A 257 -22.75 51.55 16.48
C VAL A 257 -22.48 50.71 15.23
N GLN A 258 -22.63 51.33 14.05
CA GLN A 258 -22.29 50.69 12.78
C GLN A 258 -20.78 50.81 12.51
N ASN A 259 -20.12 49.69 12.26
CA ASN A 259 -18.67 49.63 12.00
C ASN A 259 -18.37 48.63 10.87
N GLY A 260 -19.07 48.81 9.75
CA GLY A 260 -19.01 47.94 8.58
C GLY A 260 -20.26 48.05 7.70
N ASP A 261 -20.42 47.06 6.82
CA ASP A 261 -21.55 46.92 5.89
C ASP A 261 -22.68 46.06 6.49
N GLU A 262 -22.92 46.14 7.81
CA GLU A 262 -24.02 45.38 8.43
C GLU A 262 -25.36 45.80 7.81
N PRO A 263 -26.13 44.86 7.24
CA PRO A 263 -27.34 45.22 6.52
C PRO A 263 -28.41 45.79 7.46
N TYR A 264 -28.46 45.33 8.71
CA TYR A 264 -29.44 45.71 9.73
C TYR A 264 -29.08 46.98 10.50
N PHE A 265 -27.93 47.63 10.25
CA PHE A 265 -27.63 48.93 10.82
C PHE A 265 -27.79 50.02 9.77
N VAL A 266 -28.60 51.03 10.10
CA VAL A 266 -28.79 52.21 9.27
C VAL A 266 -28.27 53.41 10.03
N THR A 267 -27.19 54.02 9.52
CA THR A 267 -26.65 55.23 10.12
C THR A 267 -27.06 56.48 9.34
N THR A 268 -27.58 57.47 10.06
CA THR A 268 -27.93 58.79 9.51
C THR A 268 -27.17 59.90 10.24
N GLY A 269 -26.99 61.06 9.60
CA GLY A 269 -26.30 62.23 10.17
C GLY A 269 -24.79 62.32 9.84
N THR A 270 -24.14 63.38 10.30
CA THR A 270 -22.69 63.62 10.14
C THR A 270 -22.09 64.14 11.45
N GLY A 271 -20.81 63.83 11.72
CA GLY A 271 -20.11 64.27 12.93
C GLY A 271 -20.76 63.77 14.23
N SER A 272 -20.86 64.63 15.24
CA SER A 272 -21.44 64.34 16.57
C SER A 272 -22.96 64.12 16.59
N ALA A 273 -23.64 64.23 15.44
CA ALA A 273 -25.08 64.00 15.29
C ALA A 273 -25.39 62.67 14.57
N LYS A 274 -24.40 61.77 14.49
CA LYS A 274 -24.53 60.46 13.86
C LYS A 274 -25.39 59.57 14.76
N THR A 275 -26.41 58.94 14.18
CA THR A 275 -27.29 57.99 14.88
C THR A 275 -27.37 56.71 14.07
N THR A 276 -27.06 55.58 14.70
CA THR A 276 -27.26 54.26 14.12
C THR A 276 -28.52 53.64 14.72
N THR A 277 -29.46 53.25 13.86
CA THR A 277 -30.61 52.43 14.24
C THR A 277 -30.39 51.00 13.78
N CYS A 278 -30.87 50.03 14.56
CA CYS A 278 -30.99 48.65 14.11
C CYS A 278 -32.36 48.48 13.46
N LYS A 279 -32.42 48.13 12.18
CA LYS A 279 -33.67 47.90 11.44
C LYS A 279 -33.63 46.57 10.71
N ILE A 280 -34.61 45.72 10.99
CA ILE A 280 -34.85 44.50 10.22
C ILE A 280 -35.87 44.82 9.11
N THR A 281 -35.47 44.62 7.86
CA THR A 281 -36.31 44.92 6.69
C THR A 281 -36.96 43.66 6.12
N PRO A 282 -38.05 43.79 5.33
CA PRO A 282 -38.64 42.67 4.60
C PRO A 282 -37.62 41.91 3.77
N ALA A 283 -36.74 42.61 3.05
CA ALA A 283 -35.70 41.99 2.23
C ALA A 283 -34.69 41.15 3.05
N MET A 284 -34.44 41.52 4.31
CA MET A 284 -33.59 40.73 5.20
C MET A 284 -34.30 39.46 5.67
N VAL A 285 -35.59 39.58 6.02
CA VAL A 285 -36.45 38.44 6.38
C VAL A 285 -36.60 37.48 5.19
N ASP A 286 -36.93 38.01 4.01
CA ASP A 286 -37.06 37.25 2.76
C ASP A 286 -35.73 36.62 2.31
N GLY A 287 -34.61 37.28 2.61
CA GLY A 287 -33.27 36.80 2.32
C GLY A 287 -32.71 35.82 3.36
N PHE A 288 -33.37 35.66 4.51
CA PHE A 288 -32.91 34.83 5.60
C PHE A 288 -33.30 33.37 5.41
N ALA A 289 -32.30 32.51 5.39
CA ALA A 289 -32.48 31.07 5.36
C ALA A 289 -31.88 30.46 6.62
N LEU A 290 -32.73 29.85 7.45
CA LEU A 290 -32.28 28.98 8.53
C LEU A 290 -31.55 27.78 7.90
N THR A 291 -30.27 27.63 8.20
CA THR A 291 -29.41 26.59 7.59
C THR A 291 -29.15 25.40 8.50
N GLU A 292 -29.54 25.50 9.78
CA GLU A 292 -29.42 24.43 10.76
C GLU A 292 -30.80 24.07 11.32
N PHE A 293 -31.19 22.82 11.16
CA PHE A 293 -32.45 22.28 11.66
C PHE A 293 -32.20 21.17 12.68
N TYR A 294 -33.06 21.04 13.68
CA TYR A 294 -33.01 20.01 14.69
C TYR A 294 -34.27 19.15 14.62
N ILE A 295 -34.09 17.82 14.59
CA ILE A 295 -35.17 16.82 14.63
C ILE A 295 -35.04 16.06 15.95
N SER A 296 -36.17 15.81 16.63
CA SER A 296 -36.17 15.02 17.87
C SER A 296 -37.47 14.24 18.05
N ALA A 297 -37.47 13.28 18.99
CA ALA A 297 -38.66 12.50 19.33
C ALA A 297 -39.86 13.38 19.73
N ASP A 298 -39.60 14.46 20.48
CA ASP A 298 -40.60 15.40 21.00
C ASP A 298 -40.83 16.61 20.06
N GLY A 299 -40.28 16.56 18.84
CA GLY A 299 -40.47 17.61 17.85
C GLY A 299 -41.90 17.65 17.29
N ASP A 300 -42.25 18.76 16.66
CA ASP A 300 -43.55 19.00 16.02
C ASP A 300 -43.32 19.57 14.62
N SER A 301 -44.12 19.16 13.62
CA SER A 301 -44.01 19.67 12.25
C SER A 301 -44.33 21.16 12.12
N ALA A 302 -45.04 21.74 13.10
CA ALA A 302 -45.32 23.18 13.16
C ALA A 302 -44.17 24.00 13.79
N ASN A 303 -43.18 23.35 14.40
CA ASN A 303 -42.06 24.05 15.04
C ASN A 303 -41.11 24.70 14.02
N SER A 304 -40.31 25.66 14.48
CA SER A 304 -39.36 26.39 13.63
C SER A 304 -38.11 25.59 13.21
N GLY A 305 -37.88 24.42 13.81
CA GLY A 305 -36.69 23.59 13.56
C GLY A 305 -35.41 24.05 14.24
N THR A 306 -35.51 25.02 15.15
CA THR A 306 -34.38 25.41 16.01
C THR A 306 -34.14 24.36 17.11
N PHE A 307 -33.00 24.40 17.79
CA PHE A 307 -32.69 23.49 18.90
C PHE A 307 -33.76 23.49 20.01
N LEU A 308 -34.36 24.64 20.31
CA LEU A 308 -35.40 24.79 21.33
C LEU A 308 -36.79 24.37 20.86
N LYS A 309 -37.02 24.37 19.55
CA LYS A 309 -38.28 24.02 18.89
C LYS A 309 -37.96 23.08 17.73
N PRO A 310 -37.56 21.83 18.01
CA PRO A 310 -37.16 20.89 16.98
C PRO A 310 -38.36 20.42 16.15
N LEU A 311 -38.12 20.10 14.89
CA LEU A 311 -39.11 19.52 13.99
C LEU A 311 -39.32 18.03 14.27
N LYS A 312 -40.44 17.48 13.81
CA LYS A 312 -40.77 16.05 13.98
C LYS A 312 -40.02 15.15 13.01
N THR A 313 -39.90 15.56 11.75
CA THR A 313 -39.33 14.73 10.69
C THR A 313 -38.29 15.47 9.85
N ILE A 314 -37.41 14.70 9.20
CA ILE A 314 -36.46 15.23 8.21
C ILE A 314 -37.19 15.94 7.06
N ASP A 315 -38.32 15.40 6.61
CA ASP A 315 -39.10 15.97 5.50
C ASP A 315 -39.70 17.34 5.87
N ASP A 316 -40.07 17.56 7.14
CA ASP A 316 -40.51 18.87 7.61
C ASP A 316 -39.39 19.92 7.51
N ALA A 317 -38.15 19.55 7.83
CA ALA A 317 -37.00 20.45 7.68
C ALA A 317 -36.71 20.74 6.21
N VAL A 318 -36.78 19.71 5.37
CA VAL A 318 -36.58 19.82 3.92
C VAL A 318 -37.56 20.81 3.29
N LYS A 319 -38.84 20.79 3.68
CA LYS A 319 -39.87 21.73 3.19
C LYS A 319 -39.61 23.20 3.54
N LEU A 320 -38.78 23.48 4.54
CA LEU A 320 -38.42 24.85 4.93
C LEU A 320 -37.20 25.40 4.15
N MET A 321 -36.49 24.55 3.41
CA MET A 321 -35.33 24.94 2.61
C MET A 321 -35.77 25.63 1.31
N HIS A 322 -35.07 26.71 0.93
CA HIS A 322 -35.48 27.52 -0.22
C HIS A 322 -34.34 28.30 -0.90
N ASN A 323 -33.09 27.95 -0.62
CA ASN A 323 -31.93 28.67 -1.15
C ASN A 323 -30.87 27.74 -1.77
N LYS A 324 -30.86 27.64 -3.11
CA LYS A 324 -29.88 26.85 -3.89
C LYS A 324 -28.42 27.11 -3.58
N ASN A 325 -28.08 28.27 -3.01
CA ASN A 325 -26.69 28.67 -2.80
C ASN A 325 -26.20 28.36 -1.37
N LYS A 326 -27.08 27.86 -0.50
CA LYS A 326 -26.77 27.58 0.90
C LYS A 326 -26.57 26.08 1.15
N ASP A 327 -25.58 25.78 1.97
CA ASP A 327 -25.37 24.45 2.53
C ASP A 327 -26.21 24.32 3.81
N TYR A 328 -26.97 23.24 3.94
CA TYR A 328 -27.89 23.01 5.05
C TYR A 328 -27.43 21.83 5.92
N THR A 329 -27.73 21.88 7.21
CA THR A 329 -27.47 20.79 8.17
C THR A 329 -28.73 20.46 8.96
N ILE A 330 -29.03 19.17 9.06
CA ILE A 330 -30.06 18.61 9.94
C ILE A 330 -29.36 17.81 11.06
N PHE A 331 -29.65 18.18 12.29
CA PHE A 331 -29.20 17.49 13.50
C PHE A 331 -30.30 16.58 14.03
N ILE A 332 -30.00 15.30 14.16
CA ILE A 332 -30.87 14.31 14.82
C ILE A 332 -30.49 14.27 16.30
N ASN A 333 -31.42 14.64 17.18
CA ASN A 333 -31.20 14.68 18.62
C ASN A 333 -31.96 13.54 19.30
N GLY A 334 -31.21 12.55 19.78
CA GLY A 334 -31.76 11.34 20.38
C GLY A 334 -32.37 10.37 19.36
N LYS A 335 -33.23 9.48 19.85
CA LYS A 335 -33.89 8.44 19.05
C LYS A 335 -35.18 8.99 18.41
N VAL A 336 -35.18 9.16 17.09
CA VAL A 336 -36.35 9.53 16.30
C VAL A 336 -36.98 8.27 15.72
N GLU A 337 -38.22 7.99 16.10
CA GLU A 337 -38.98 6.83 15.63
C GLU A 337 -39.83 7.15 14.39
N GLY A 338 -39.98 6.15 13.51
CA GLY A 338 -40.76 6.24 12.29
C GLY A 338 -39.92 6.51 11.04
N ALA A 339 -40.50 6.22 9.88
CA ALA A 339 -39.82 6.36 8.59
C ALA A 339 -39.50 7.84 8.32
N GLN A 340 -38.29 8.10 7.85
CA GLN A 340 -37.82 9.42 7.46
C GLN A 340 -37.57 9.48 5.95
N SER A 341 -37.71 10.68 5.38
CA SER A 341 -37.47 10.90 3.96
C SER A 341 -36.82 12.25 3.69
N ILE A 342 -35.97 12.28 2.66
CA ILE A 342 -35.55 13.50 1.96
C ILE A 342 -36.27 13.48 0.62
N SER A 343 -37.33 14.27 0.49
CA SER A 343 -38.16 14.32 -0.71
C SER A 343 -37.48 15.04 -1.88
N ASP A 344 -38.06 14.86 -3.06
CA ASP A 344 -37.68 15.53 -4.30
C ASP A 344 -38.02 17.03 -4.32
N THR A 345 -38.60 17.58 -3.25
CA THR A 345 -38.82 19.02 -3.09
C THR A 345 -37.50 19.83 -3.10
N LEU A 346 -36.37 19.19 -2.80
CA LEU A 346 -35.04 19.79 -3.01
C LEU A 346 -34.60 19.82 -4.49
N SER A 347 -35.21 18.96 -5.32
CA SER A 347 -34.96 18.81 -6.75
C SER A 347 -35.75 19.80 -7.60
N LYS A 348 -35.39 19.93 -8.88
CA LYS A 348 -36.02 20.86 -9.83
C LYS A 348 -37.47 20.47 -10.11
N THR A 349 -38.42 21.33 -9.78
CA THR A 349 -39.83 21.11 -10.12
C THR A 349 -40.16 21.41 -11.59
N GLU A 350 -39.41 22.26 -12.30
CA GLU A 350 -39.55 22.50 -13.75
C GLU A 350 -38.23 22.97 -14.42
N ALA A 351 -38.20 23.08 -15.76
CA ALA A 351 -37.02 23.44 -16.57
C ALA A 351 -36.36 24.80 -16.23
N SER A 352 -37.07 25.69 -15.53
CA SER A 352 -36.58 26.98 -15.03
C SER A 352 -36.40 27.04 -13.50
N GLY A 353 -36.61 25.93 -12.78
CA GLY A 353 -36.67 25.87 -11.32
C GLY A 353 -35.32 26.00 -10.61
N THR A 354 -35.34 26.65 -9.45
CA THR A 354 -34.18 26.90 -8.58
C THR A 354 -34.10 25.79 -7.53
N TYR A 355 -32.96 25.11 -7.36
CA TYR A 355 -32.75 24.17 -6.25
C TYR A 355 -33.06 24.84 -4.90
N HIS A 356 -33.49 24.06 -3.91
CA HIS A 356 -33.80 24.59 -2.57
C HIS A 356 -32.61 24.50 -1.60
N ALA A 357 -31.52 23.84 -2.01
CA ALA A 357 -30.25 23.73 -1.29
C ALA A 357 -29.07 23.51 -2.25
N LYS A 358 -27.85 23.86 -1.80
CA LYS A 358 -26.59 23.52 -2.49
C LYS A 358 -26.11 22.12 -2.11
N THR A 359 -26.10 21.83 -0.82
CA THR A 359 -25.81 20.52 -0.22
C THR A 359 -26.63 20.35 1.06
N LEU A 360 -26.85 19.11 1.47
CA LEU A 360 -27.50 18.78 2.73
C LEU A 360 -26.62 17.84 3.56
N THR A 361 -26.39 18.17 4.83
CA THR A 361 -25.76 17.28 5.80
C THR A 361 -26.78 16.80 6.81
N ILE A 362 -26.82 15.49 7.11
CA ILE A 362 -27.58 14.91 8.21
C ILE A 362 -26.59 14.33 9.21
N ARG A 363 -26.75 14.66 10.50
CA ARG A 363 -25.85 14.15 11.54
C ARG A 363 -26.50 13.99 12.90
N GLY A 364 -25.93 13.14 13.76
CA GLY A 364 -26.26 13.16 15.18
C GLY A 364 -25.84 14.47 15.86
N ALA A 365 -26.71 15.00 16.73
CA ALA A 365 -26.49 16.22 17.48
C ALA A 365 -25.40 16.09 18.56
N SER A 366 -25.35 14.95 19.23
CA SER A 366 -24.36 14.60 20.27
C SER A 366 -23.08 13.99 19.69
N GLY A 367 -23.12 13.49 18.46
CA GLY A 367 -22.02 12.75 17.85
C GLY A 367 -21.83 11.34 18.42
N SER A 368 -22.86 10.77 19.04
CA SER A 368 -22.85 9.44 19.65
C SER A 368 -24.00 8.56 19.15
N ASP A 369 -23.96 7.26 19.47
CA ASP A 369 -24.98 6.28 19.06
C ASP A 369 -26.38 6.53 19.67
N SER A 370 -26.54 7.50 20.58
CA SER A 370 -27.86 7.92 21.08
C SER A 370 -28.69 8.61 20.02
N ASP A 371 -28.04 9.24 19.05
CA ASP A 371 -28.71 9.91 17.94
C ASP A 371 -29.00 8.89 16.85
N SER A 372 -30.28 8.57 16.68
CA SER A 372 -30.68 7.48 15.81
C SER A 372 -31.99 7.70 15.11
N LEU A 373 -32.06 7.21 13.87
CA LEU A 373 -33.31 7.00 13.16
C LEU A 373 -33.71 5.53 13.36
N HIS A 374 -34.95 5.30 13.80
CA HIS A 374 -35.41 3.97 14.16
C HIS A 374 -36.78 3.62 13.58
N LEU A 375 -36.86 2.46 12.90
CA LEU A 375 -38.11 1.94 12.36
C LEU A 375 -38.32 0.48 12.79
N THR A 376 -39.48 0.18 13.39
CA THR A 376 -39.84 -1.17 13.84
C THR A 376 -40.92 -1.85 12.99
N SER A 377 -41.51 -1.13 12.04
CA SER A 377 -42.50 -1.64 11.08
C SER A 377 -41.88 -1.82 9.70
N ALA A 378 -42.51 -2.60 8.82
CA ALA A 378 -42.03 -2.75 7.45
C ALA A 378 -41.90 -1.40 6.74
N GLY A 379 -40.82 -1.20 5.96
CA GLY A 379 -40.54 0.05 5.25
C GLY A 379 -39.04 0.39 5.19
N THR A 380 -38.73 1.66 4.92
CA THR A 380 -37.35 2.18 4.90
C THR A 380 -37.15 3.16 6.04
N VAL A 381 -36.04 3.04 6.79
CA VAL A 381 -35.72 3.96 7.88
C VAL A 381 -35.45 5.36 7.33
N LEU A 382 -34.59 5.48 6.30
CA LEU A 382 -34.32 6.74 5.59
C LEU A 382 -34.36 6.54 4.07
N SER A 383 -35.31 7.20 3.40
CA SER A 383 -35.38 7.27 1.92
C SER A 383 -34.87 8.61 1.40
N ILE A 384 -34.11 8.61 0.31
CA ILE A 384 -33.55 9.82 -0.31
C ILE A 384 -33.95 9.86 -1.79
N SER A 385 -34.64 10.93 -2.18
CA SER A 385 -35.19 11.12 -3.54
C SER A 385 -34.83 12.49 -4.11
N THR A 386 -33.60 12.97 -3.89
CA THR A 386 -33.14 14.27 -4.39
C THR A 386 -31.83 14.23 -5.17
N ASP A 387 -31.68 15.10 -6.16
CA ASP A 387 -30.42 15.34 -6.88
C ASP A 387 -29.44 16.24 -6.09
N VAL A 388 -29.88 16.85 -4.97
CA VAL A 388 -28.99 17.62 -4.10
C VAL A 388 -28.03 16.67 -3.38
N PRO A 389 -26.70 16.91 -3.40
CA PRO A 389 -25.76 16.05 -2.70
C PRO A 389 -26.02 15.99 -1.19
N VAL A 390 -26.11 14.78 -0.64
CA VAL A 390 -26.39 14.52 0.78
C VAL A 390 -25.17 13.89 1.47
N THR A 391 -24.79 14.39 2.64
CA THR A 391 -23.75 13.79 3.50
C THR A 391 -24.37 13.30 4.81
N ILE A 392 -24.08 12.07 5.21
CA ILE A 392 -24.50 11.48 6.49
C ILE A 392 -23.25 11.23 7.35
N LYS A 393 -23.27 11.69 8.61
CA LYS A 393 -22.16 11.53 9.57
C LYS A 393 -22.65 11.35 11.00
N ASP A 394 -21.90 10.63 11.84
CA ASP A 394 -22.20 10.48 13.27
C ASP A 394 -23.67 10.11 13.58
N LEU A 395 -24.26 9.16 12.85
CA LEU A 395 -25.68 8.85 12.94
C LEU A 395 -25.93 7.34 12.87
N LYS A 396 -26.76 6.83 13.77
CA LYS A 396 -27.23 5.45 13.72
C LYS A 396 -28.55 5.35 12.94
N ILE A 397 -28.60 4.46 11.96
CA ILE A 397 -29.80 4.13 11.17
C ILE A 397 -30.16 2.68 11.45
N GLN A 398 -31.25 2.45 12.18
CA GLN A 398 -31.60 1.13 12.67
C GLN A 398 -33.04 0.74 12.31
N GLY A 399 -33.20 -0.39 11.65
CA GLY A 399 -34.50 -0.98 11.37
C GLY A 399 -34.92 -2.08 12.36
N SER A 400 -35.69 -3.01 11.82
CA SER A 400 -36.05 -4.31 12.37
C SER A 400 -35.45 -5.43 11.52
N ASP A 401 -34.79 -6.38 12.18
CA ASP A 401 -34.21 -7.60 11.60
C ASP A 401 -35.21 -8.77 11.58
N SER A 402 -36.49 -8.49 11.80
CA SER A 402 -37.58 -9.46 11.71
C SER A 402 -38.19 -9.52 10.30
N SER A 403 -38.44 -10.73 9.82
CA SER A 403 -39.14 -10.97 8.55
C SER A 403 -40.58 -10.45 8.53
N SER A 404 -41.24 -10.38 9.68
CA SER A 404 -42.61 -9.84 9.83
C SER A 404 -42.66 -8.31 9.82
N ALA A 405 -41.52 -7.65 9.99
CA ALA A 405 -41.37 -6.20 9.98
C ALA A 405 -40.11 -5.84 9.17
N ALA A 406 -40.14 -6.25 7.90
CA ALA A 406 -38.97 -6.19 7.04
C ALA A 406 -38.59 -4.74 6.69
N THR A 407 -37.39 -4.33 7.10
CA THR A 407 -36.92 -2.95 6.92
C THR A 407 -35.71 -2.83 6.03
N THR A 408 -35.58 -1.69 5.33
CA THR A 408 -34.34 -1.23 4.69
C THR A 408 -33.76 -0.08 5.51
N GLY A 409 -32.44 -0.06 5.73
CA GLY A 409 -31.80 1.03 6.48
C GLY A 409 -31.82 2.34 5.70
N LEU A 410 -31.08 2.39 4.60
CA LEU A 410 -30.99 3.55 3.71
C LEU A 410 -31.40 3.16 2.28
N SER A 411 -32.27 3.95 1.65
CA SER A 411 -32.65 3.75 0.25
C SER A 411 -32.41 5.02 -0.56
N LEU A 412 -31.68 4.88 -1.67
CA LEU A 412 -31.54 5.90 -2.71
C LEU A 412 -32.54 5.55 -3.82
N GLU A 413 -33.48 6.46 -4.09
CA GLU A 413 -34.61 6.20 -4.99
C GLU A 413 -34.16 5.90 -6.43
N SER A 414 -34.86 4.98 -7.09
CA SER A 414 -34.58 4.63 -8.49
C SER A 414 -35.02 5.78 -9.42
N GLY A 415 -34.27 6.00 -10.50
CA GLY A 415 -34.56 7.03 -11.50
C GLY A 415 -34.16 8.46 -11.09
N ILE A 416 -33.68 8.67 -9.86
CA ILE A 416 -33.23 9.97 -9.36
C ILE A 416 -31.70 9.96 -9.19
N SER A 417 -31.01 11.02 -9.62
CA SER A 417 -29.54 11.12 -9.61
C SER A 417 -29.00 11.50 -8.22
N THR A 418 -29.40 10.74 -7.21
CA THR A 418 -29.01 10.93 -5.81
C THR A 418 -27.50 10.71 -5.62
N ASP A 419 -26.78 11.68 -5.05
CA ASP A 419 -25.36 11.53 -4.66
C ASP A 419 -25.24 11.61 -3.13
N VAL A 420 -25.04 10.45 -2.49
CA VAL A 420 -25.00 10.33 -1.04
C VAL A 420 -23.60 9.94 -0.58
N THR A 421 -23.08 10.64 0.42
CA THR A 421 -21.84 10.29 1.11
C THR A 421 -22.09 9.83 2.53
N ILE A 422 -21.64 8.62 2.88
CA ILE A 422 -21.56 8.13 4.26
C ILE A 422 -20.13 8.31 4.76
N SER A 423 -19.98 8.89 5.94
CA SER A 423 -18.69 9.15 6.58
C SER A 423 -18.55 8.48 7.94
N SER A 424 -17.48 8.77 8.68
CA SER A 424 -17.23 8.18 10.01
C SER A 424 -18.39 8.43 10.98
N GLY A 425 -18.56 7.52 11.93
CA GLY A 425 -19.61 7.60 12.95
C GLY A 425 -21.00 7.16 12.47
N VAL A 426 -21.20 6.88 11.18
CA VAL A 426 -22.47 6.30 10.70
C VAL A 426 -22.51 4.80 10.96
N VAL A 427 -23.62 4.31 11.49
CA VAL A 427 -23.88 2.87 11.71
C VAL A 427 -25.25 2.50 11.14
N ILE A 428 -25.29 1.64 10.13
CA ILE A 428 -26.52 1.12 9.51
C ILE A 428 -26.68 -0.35 9.91
N THR A 429 -27.70 -0.66 10.73
CA THR A 429 -27.77 -1.97 11.40
C THR A 429 -29.18 -2.54 11.59
N ASN A 430 -29.24 -3.86 11.71
CA ASN A 430 -30.44 -4.64 12.07
C ASN A 430 -31.62 -4.37 11.11
N ASN A 431 -31.36 -4.35 9.81
CA ASN A 431 -32.38 -4.29 8.77
C ASN A 431 -32.60 -5.67 8.16
N TYR A 432 -33.78 -5.97 7.59
CA TYR A 432 -34.13 -7.30 7.05
C TYR A 432 -34.24 -7.37 5.52
N ASN A 433 -34.45 -6.24 4.85
CA ASN A 433 -34.48 -6.18 3.38
C ASN A 433 -33.11 -5.84 2.78
N SER A 434 -32.36 -4.95 3.43
CA SER A 434 -30.94 -4.65 3.19
C SER A 434 -30.50 -3.54 4.16
N GLY A 435 -29.21 -3.43 4.44
CA GLY A 435 -28.65 -2.23 5.07
C GLY A 435 -28.83 -1.01 4.17
N VAL A 436 -28.40 -1.10 2.91
CA VAL A 436 -28.48 0.00 1.94
C VAL A 436 -28.92 -0.48 0.56
N ILE A 437 -29.89 0.21 -0.05
CA ILE A 437 -30.29 0.01 -1.44
C ILE A 437 -29.90 1.25 -2.25
N ILE A 438 -29.14 1.04 -3.32
CA ILE A 438 -28.76 2.10 -4.28
C ILE A 438 -29.58 1.88 -5.56
N GLY A 439 -30.48 2.82 -5.86
CA GLY A 439 -31.25 2.85 -7.11
C GLY A 439 -30.36 2.96 -8.35
N ASP A 440 -30.91 2.65 -9.52
CA ASP A 440 -30.19 2.59 -10.81
C ASP A 440 -29.45 3.87 -11.22
N SER A 441 -29.99 5.03 -10.86
CA SER A 441 -29.37 6.35 -11.07
C SER A 441 -28.65 6.89 -9.84
N GLY A 442 -28.71 6.17 -8.72
CA GLY A 442 -28.12 6.58 -7.45
C GLY A 442 -26.61 6.35 -7.38
N LYS A 443 -25.95 7.17 -6.58
CA LYS A 443 -24.53 7.06 -6.24
C LYS A 443 -24.36 7.11 -4.73
N LEU A 444 -23.70 6.08 -4.20
CA LEU A 444 -23.28 6.05 -2.80
C LEU A 444 -21.76 6.08 -2.72
N THR A 445 -21.22 7.02 -1.94
CA THR A 445 -19.81 7.09 -1.57
C THR A 445 -19.65 6.81 -0.08
N MET A 446 -18.95 5.73 0.27
CA MET A 446 -18.64 5.36 1.65
C MET A 446 -17.17 5.69 1.92
N THR A 447 -16.93 6.76 2.68
CA THR A 447 -15.59 7.20 3.13
C THR A 447 -15.25 6.67 4.52
N GLY A 448 -16.25 6.17 5.24
CA GLY A 448 -16.18 5.67 6.59
C GLY A 448 -17.50 5.00 6.98
N GLY A 449 -17.71 4.81 8.29
CA GLY A 449 -18.96 4.22 8.82
C GLY A 449 -18.98 2.69 8.77
N GLN A 450 -20.08 2.12 9.26
CA GLN A 450 -20.29 0.68 9.39
C GLN A 450 -21.68 0.29 8.88
N ILE A 451 -21.74 -0.71 8.02
CA ILE A 451 -22.98 -1.38 7.59
C ILE A 451 -22.92 -2.79 8.14
N THR A 452 -23.72 -3.09 9.16
CA THR A 452 -23.54 -4.32 9.94
C THR A 452 -24.82 -5.00 10.43
N LYS A 453 -24.77 -6.31 10.63
CA LYS A 453 -25.89 -7.12 11.19
C LYS A 453 -27.19 -6.96 10.40
N ASN A 454 -27.08 -6.62 9.13
CA ASN A 454 -28.23 -6.56 8.26
C ASN A 454 -28.47 -7.91 7.62
N GLN A 455 -29.72 -8.12 7.27
CA GLN A 455 -30.27 -9.31 6.70
C GLN A 455 -30.98 -8.90 5.41
N ALA A 456 -30.94 -9.76 4.39
CA ALA A 456 -31.64 -9.57 3.11
C ALA A 456 -31.69 -10.86 2.34
N LYS A 457 -32.51 -10.97 1.30
CA LYS A 457 -32.31 -12.03 0.33
C LYS A 457 -30.98 -11.81 -0.41
N LYS A 458 -30.83 -10.64 -1.03
CA LYS A 458 -29.63 -10.24 -1.78
C LYS A 458 -29.03 -8.97 -1.20
N GLY A 459 -27.71 -8.87 -1.17
CA GLY A 459 -27.02 -7.65 -0.77
C GLY A 459 -27.37 -7.25 0.66
N ALA A 460 -27.15 -8.14 1.63
CA ALA A 460 -27.60 -7.90 3.00
C ALA A 460 -26.99 -6.65 3.61
N GLY A 461 -25.71 -6.38 3.35
CA GLY A 461 -25.12 -5.08 3.63
C GLY A 461 -25.59 -4.02 2.63
N VAL A 462 -25.21 -4.19 1.36
CA VAL A 462 -25.50 -3.24 0.27
C VAL A 462 -26.05 -3.96 -0.96
N MET A 463 -27.21 -3.52 -1.44
CA MET A 463 -27.72 -3.86 -2.77
C MET A 463 -27.50 -2.68 -3.72
N ASN A 464 -26.54 -2.82 -4.63
CA ASN A 464 -26.15 -1.78 -5.57
C ASN A 464 -26.74 -2.01 -6.97
N ASN A 465 -27.69 -1.18 -7.37
CA ASN A 465 -28.14 -1.07 -8.75
C ASN A 465 -27.61 0.18 -9.46
N GLY A 466 -26.93 1.09 -8.77
CA GLY A 466 -26.33 2.30 -9.35
C GLY A 466 -24.80 2.28 -9.29
N THR A 467 -24.21 3.35 -8.77
CA THR A 467 -22.77 3.43 -8.53
C THR A 467 -22.45 3.34 -7.04
N PHE A 468 -21.62 2.38 -6.66
CA PHE A 468 -21.11 2.26 -5.29
C PHE A 468 -19.60 2.54 -5.24
N ILE A 469 -19.18 3.49 -4.42
CA ILE A 469 -17.78 3.84 -4.20
C ILE A 469 -17.45 3.63 -2.72
N MET A 470 -16.45 2.81 -2.42
CA MET A 470 -15.95 2.58 -1.07
C MET A 470 -14.48 2.99 -0.99
N SER A 471 -14.22 4.09 -0.28
CA SER A 471 -12.87 4.61 -0.01
C SER A 471 -12.50 4.52 1.47
N GLY A 472 -13.29 3.78 2.25
CA GLY A 472 -13.09 3.54 3.68
C GLY A 472 -14.32 2.86 4.30
N GLY A 473 -14.29 2.68 5.62
CA GLY A 473 -15.39 2.10 6.37
C GLY A 473 -15.43 0.56 6.33
N ARG A 474 -16.52 -0.01 6.88
CA ARG A 474 -16.69 -1.46 7.05
C ARG A 474 -18.07 -1.95 6.65
N ILE A 475 -18.13 -3.04 5.88
CA ILE A 475 -19.35 -3.82 5.63
C ILE A 475 -19.13 -5.17 6.28
N GLU A 476 -19.80 -5.42 7.41
CA GLU A 476 -19.47 -6.56 8.26
C GLU A 476 -20.65 -7.27 8.91
N ARG A 477 -20.59 -8.59 9.08
CA ARG A 477 -21.63 -9.37 9.76
C ARG A 477 -23.02 -9.25 9.15
N ASN A 478 -23.09 -9.00 7.85
CA ASN A 478 -24.34 -9.04 7.12
C ASN A 478 -24.58 -10.46 6.60
N THR A 479 -25.83 -10.91 6.61
CA THR A 479 -26.18 -12.31 6.33
C THR A 479 -27.40 -12.40 5.44
N THR A 480 -27.34 -13.19 4.38
CA THR A 480 -28.52 -13.41 3.54
C THR A 480 -29.58 -14.31 4.24
N THR A 481 -30.87 -14.09 4.00
CA THR A 481 -32.00 -14.71 4.73
C THR A 481 -32.62 -15.94 4.07
N VAL A 482 -31.94 -16.58 3.13
CA VAL A 482 -32.61 -17.51 2.20
C VAL A 482 -32.32 -18.98 2.49
N GLU A 483 -33.35 -19.81 2.29
CA GLU A 483 -33.30 -21.27 2.35
C GLU A 483 -33.09 -21.93 0.96
N ASP A 484 -33.14 -21.16 -0.15
CA ASP A 484 -32.99 -21.65 -1.54
C ASP A 484 -31.99 -20.81 -2.38
N SER A 485 -31.45 -21.48 -3.39
CA SER A 485 -30.26 -21.25 -4.22
C SER A 485 -30.27 -20.10 -5.22
N THR A 486 -31.39 -19.43 -5.48
CA THR A 486 -31.45 -18.35 -6.49
C THR A 486 -31.47 -16.94 -5.90
N ASP A 487 -31.58 -16.87 -4.57
CA ASP A 487 -31.90 -15.64 -3.87
C ASP A 487 -30.87 -15.26 -2.80
N GLY A 488 -30.02 -16.18 -2.32
CA GLY A 488 -29.10 -15.98 -1.19
C GLY A 488 -27.72 -15.42 -1.55
N ASP A 489 -27.68 -14.30 -2.25
CA ASP A 489 -26.46 -13.81 -2.90
C ASP A 489 -25.92 -12.49 -2.32
N GLY A 490 -24.59 -12.37 -2.24
CA GLY A 490 -23.93 -11.12 -1.84
C GLY A 490 -24.15 -10.81 -0.37
N GLY A 491 -23.56 -11.61 0.53
CA GLY A 491 -23.71 -11.44 1.97
C GLY A 491 -23.34 -10.02 2.44
N GLY A 492 -22.20 -9.51 1.99
CA GLY A 492 -21.82 -8.12 2.18
C GLY A 492 -22.47 -7.21 1.14
N VAL A 493 -22.13 -7.42 -0.13
CA VAL A 493 -22.54 -6.57 -1.25
C VAL A 493 -23.07 -7.42 -2.41
N TYR A 494 -24.21 -7.01 -2.97
CA TYR A 494 -24.70 -7.50 -4.26
C TYR A 494 -24.74 -6.33 -5.24
N SER A 495 -24.00 -6.39 -6.35
CA SER A 495 -23.88 -5.27 -7.30
C SER A 495 -24.19 -5.68 -8.75
N THR A 496 -25.21 -5.08 -9.34
CA THR A 496 -25.52 -5.26 -10.78
C THR A 496 -24.81 -4.25 -11.67
N ASN A 497 -24.35 -3.14 -11.09
CA ASN A 497 -23.70 -2.03 -11.79
C ASN A 497 -22.29 -1.74 -11.21
N LYS A 498 -21.77 -0.53 -11.44
CA LYS A 498 -20.38 -0.17 -11.14
C LYS A 498 -20.12 -0.15 -9.63
N MET A 499 -19.05 -0.82 -9.22
CA MET A 499 -18.47 -0.76 -7.89
C MET A 499 -17.00 -0.30 -7.98
N ILE A 500 -16.59 0.58 -7.07
CA ILE A 500 -15.19 1.02 -6.93
C ILE A 500 -14.80 0.85 -5.46
N MET A 501 -13.68 0.20 -5.18
CA MET A 501 -13.14 0.09 -3.83
C MET A 501 -11.66 0.47 -3.82
N THR A 502 -11.32 1.57 -3.14
CA THR A 502 -9.95 2.07 -3.02
C THR A 502 -9.37 1.88 -1.62
N ASP A 503 -10.22 1.68 -0.61
CA ASP A 503 -9.85 1.30 0.75
C ASP A 503 -11.08 0.73 1.50
N GLY A 504 -10.89 0.28 2.74
CA GLY A 504 -11.94 -0.23 3.63
C GLY A 504 -11.99 -1.75 3.70
N TYR A 505 -13.01 -2.28 4.38
CA TYR A 505 -13.11 -3.70 4.71
C TYR A 505 -14.50 -4.28 4.43
N ILE A 506 -14.56 -5.39 3.69
CA ILE A 506 -15.75 -6.23 3.57
C ILE A 506 -15.41 -7.57 4.24
N TRP A 507 -15.93 -7.80 5.44
CA TRP A 507 -15.48 -8.92 6.27
C TRP A 507 -16.58 -9.56 7.13
N ASP A 508 -16.42 -10.85 7.44
CA ASP A 508 -17.36 -11.60 8.30
C ASP A 508 -18.82 -11.56 7.79
N ASN A 509 -19.02 -11.41 6.48
CA ASN A 509 -20.35 -11.48 5.87
C ASN A 509 -20.64 -12.92 5.40
N THR A 510 -21.90 -13.29 5.37
CA THR A 510 -22.34 -14.66 5.07
C THR A 510 -23.41 -14.70 3.98
N ALA A 511 -23.15 -15.45 2.92
CA ALA A 511 -24.12 -15.81 1.87
C ALA A 511 -24.57 -17.28 2.05
N GLY A 512 -25.88 -17.49 2.14
CA GLY A 512 -26.53 -18.74 2.54
C GLY A 512 -26.49 -18.97 4.06
N ARG A 513 -27.57 -19.47 4.66
CA ARG A 513 -27.65 -19.78 6.10
C ARG A 513 -27.79 -21.28 6.32
N GLY A 514 -26.75 -22.05 6.00
CA GLY A 514 -26.83 -23.52 5.99
C GLY A 514 -27.37 -24.12 4.69
N THR A 515 -27.63 -23.27 3.70
CA THR A 515 -28.23 -23.56 2.39
C THR A 515 -27.40 -22.93 1.29
N GLN A 516 -27.83 -22.96 0.02
CA GLN A 516 -27.04 -22.40 -1.07
C GLN A 516 -27.03 -20.85 -1.05
N GLY A 517 -25.85 -20.25 -1.12
CA GLY A 517 -25.68 -18.81 -1.32
C GLY A 517 -24.29 -18.48 -1.86
N ASP A 518 -24.22 -17.55 -2.81
CA ASP A 518 -23.00 -17.19 -3.53
C ASP A 518 -22.49 -15.79 -3.15
N GLY A 519 -21.16 -15.58 -3.19
CA GLY A 519 -20.56 -14.27 -2.93
C GLY A 519 -20.69 -13.85 -1.47
N GLY A 520 -20.00 -14.55 -0.56
CA GLY A 520 -20.07 -14.27 0.88
C GLY A 520 -19.76 -12.81 1.21
N GLY A 521 -18.66 -12.30 0.64
CA GLY A 521 -18.33 -10.88 0.70
C GLY A 521 -19.08 -10.08 -0.36
N VAL A 522 -18.82 -10.38 -1.64
CA VAL A 522 -19.36 -9.64 -2.77
C VAL A 522 -19.87 -10.60 -3.85
N LEU A 523 -21.07 -10.37 -4.37
CA LEU A 523 -21.49 -10.89 -5.66
C LEU A 523 -21.71 -9.72 -6.62
N PHE A 524 -21.15 -9.77 -7.83
CA PHE A 524 -21.44 -8.76 -8.84
C PHE A 524 -21.54 -9.28 -10.28
N SER A 525 -22.31 -8.57 -11.10
CA SER A 525 -22.42 -8.76 -12.57
C SER A 525 -22.00 -7.53 -13.38
N GLY A 526 -21.79 -6.39 -12.73
CA GLY A 526 -21.29 -5.16 -13.36
C GLY A 526 -19.76 -5.11 -13.48
N THR A 527 -19.20 -3.90 -13.37
CA THR A 527 -17.74 -3.69 -13.29
C THR A 527 -17.33 -3.41 -11.84
N PHE A 528 -16.28 -4.07 -11.36
CA PHE A 528 -15.69 -3.81 -10.06
C PHE A 528 -14.23 -3.36 -10.23
N ASP A 529 -13.96 -2.09 -9.92
CA ASP A 529 -12.62 -1.51 -9.84
C ASP A 529 -12.09 -1.65 -8.39
N PHE A 530 -11.32 -2.70 -8.11
CA PHE A 530 -10.77 -3.01 -6.78
C PHE A 530 -9.28 -2.62 -6.68
N GLN A 531 -9.01 -1.45 -6.12
CA GLN A 531 -7.69 -0.81 -6.11
C GLN A 531 -7.01 -0.81 -4.73
N GLY A 532 -7.78 -1.02 -3.65
CA GLY A 532 -7.25 -1.04 -2.29
C GLY A 532 -8.29 -1.47 -1.26
N GLY A 533 -7.85 -1.76 -0.04
CA GLY A 533 -8.66 -2.35 1.02
C GLY A 533 -8.64 -3.88 1.02
N SER A 534 -9.49 -4.52 1.82
CA SER A 534 -9.49 -5.98 1.99
C SER A 534 -10.88 -6.60 2.04
N ILE A 535 -11.05 -7.70 1.31
CA ILE A 535 -12.22 -8.59 1.38
C ILE A 535 -11.75 -9.90 2.01
N TYR A 536 -12.09 -10.16 3.27
CA TYR A 536 -11.55 -11.30 4.04
C TYR A 536 -12.55 -11.83 5.08
N GLY A 537 -12.41 -13.10 5.48
CA GLY A 537 -13.24 -13.67 6.54
C GLY A 537 -14.71 -13.90 6.16
N ASN A 538 -15.08 -13.78 4.88
CA ASN A 538 -16.45 -13.94 4.44
C ASN A 538 -16.79 -15.42 4.14
N LEU A 539 -18.06 -15.79 4.23
CA LEU A 539 -18.51 -17.17 4.06
C LEU A 539 -19.58 -17.27 2.96
N ALA A 540 -19.38 -18.16 2.00
CA ALA A 540 -20.39 -18.59 1.04
C ALA A 540 -20.69 -20.08 1.24
N TYR A 541 -21.94 -20.44 1.44
CA TYR A 541 -22.35 -21.85 1.51
C TYR A 541 -22.46 -22.52 0.13
N ASN A 542 -22.28 -21.78 -0.95
CA ASN A 542 -22.15 -22.33 -2.30
C ASN A 542 -20.79 -21.93 -2.89
N ARG A 543 -20.65 -20.77 -3.53
CA ARG A 543 -19.42 -20.41 -4.27
C ARG A 543 -18.99 -18.97 -4.02
N GLY A 544 -17.70 -18.68 -4.15
CA GLY A 544 -17.18 -17.32 -4.04
C GLY A 544 -17.20 -16.81 -2.60
N GLY A 545 -16.38 -17.38 -1.73
CA GLY A 545 -16.35 -16.98 -0.31
C GLY A 545 -16.08 -15.49 -0.14
N GLY A 546 -15.07 -14.99 -0.84
CA GLY A 546 -14.79 -13.56 -0.95
C GLY A 546 -15.65 -12.89 -2.01
N ILE A 547 -15.46 -13.29 -3.27
CA ILE A 547 -16.09 -12.69 -4.44
C ILE A 547 -16.72 -13.76 -5.34
N PHE A 548 -17.94 -13.51 -5.80
CA PHE A 548 -18.56 -14.21 -6.92
C PHE A 548 -18.78 -13.23 -8.09
N ILE A 549 -18.30 -13.60 -9.28
CA ILE A 549 -18.47 -12.83 -10.51
C ILE A 549 -19.49 -13.56 -11.40
N ASN A 550 -20.57 -12.88 -11.77
CA ASN A 550 -21.61 -13.40 -12.66
C ASN A 550 -21.58 -12.66 -14.01
N GLY A 551 -20.66 -13.04 -14.90
CA GLY A 551 -20.49 -12.38 -16.21
C GLY A 551 -19.97 -10.93 -16.17
N GLY A 552 -19.58 -10.44 -15.00
CA GLY A 552 -19.03 -9.09 -14.80
C GLY A 552 -17.53 -8.98 -15.08
N THR A 553 -16.98 -7.78 -14.89
CA THR A 553 -15.55 -7.49 -15.04
C THR A 553 -14.91 -7.07 -13.71
N LEU A 554 -13.83 -7.75 -13.29
CA LEU A 554 -13.00 -7.34 -12.15
C LEU A 554 -11.67 -6.75 -12.66
N PHE A 555 -11.35 -5.53 -12.20
CA PHE A 555 -10.00 -4.97 -12.26
C PHE A 555 -9.42 -4.93 -10.84
N MET A 556 -8.37 -5.71 -10.59
CA MET A 556 -7.68 -5.73 -9.30
C MET A 556 -6.29 -5.07 -9.44
N SER A 557 -6.01 -4.03 -8.65
CA SER A 557 -4.76 -3.25 -8.71
C SER A 557 -4.39 -2.62 -7.36
N GLY A 558 -3.34 -1.80 -7.33
CA GLY A 558 -2.88 -1.04 -6.16
C GLY A 558 -2.49 -1.92 -4.98
N SER A 559 -3.24 -1.81 -3.89
CA SER A 559 -3.03 -2.56 -2.64
C SER A 559 -4.19 -3.51 -2.32
N ALA A 560 -5.08 -3.78 -3.29
CA ALA A 560 -6.26 -4.61 -3.08
C ALA A 560 -5.91 -6.03 -2.61
N VAL A 561 -6.60 -6.53 -1.58
CA VAL A 561 -6.38 -7.88 -1.04
C VAL A 561 -7.68 -8.67 -0.95
N ILE A 562 -7.64 -9.92 -1.42
CA ILE A 562 -8.67 -10.93 -1.17
C ILE A 562 -8.09 -12.01 -0.24
N GLY A 563 -8.62 -12.05 0.98
CA GLY A 563 -8.13 -12.90 2.05
C GLY A 563 -7.00 -12.25 2.85
N ASN A 564 -5.92 -12.99 3.11
CA ASN A 564 -4.77 -12.52 3.88
C ASN A 564 -3.44 -12.95 3.23
N ILE A 565 -2.79 -12.02 2.53
CA ILE A 565 -1.49 -12.24 1.88
C ILE A 565 -0.29 -12.05 2.83
N THR A 566 -0.49 -11.96 4.14
CA THR A 566 0.63 -11.94 5.11
C THR A 566 0.84 -13.29 5.78
N SER A 567 -0.17 -14.17 5.75
CA SER A 567 -0.09 -15.52 6.32
C SER A 567 0.93 -16.39 5.58
N ASP A 568 1.70 -17.17 6.33
CA ASP A 568 2.63 -18.22 5.87
C ASP A 568 2.03 -19.64 5.97
N LYS A 569 0.81 -19.75 6.52
CA LYS A 569 0.10 -21.02 6.70
C LYS A 569 -0.95 -21.21 5.62
N PHE A 570 -1.36 -22.45 5.41
CA PHE A 570 -2.55 -22.78 4.63
C PHE A 570 -3.81 -22.77 5.50
N PRO A 571 -4.92 -22.18 5.02
CA PRO A 571 -6.18 -22.17 5.76
C PRO A 571 -6.83 -23.56 5.79
N THR A 572 -7.64 -23.80 6.81
CA THR A 572 -8.56 -24.94 6.90
C THR A 572 -10.00 -24.43 6.94
N TYR A 573 -10.97 -25.33 6.86
CA TYR A 573 -12.38 -24.98 6.96
C TYR A 573 -12.72 -24.10 8.18
N ASP A 574 -12.09 -24.32 9.34
CA ASP A 574 -12.38 -23.57 10.57
C ASP A 574 -11.64 -22.23 10.69
N THR A 575 -10.77 -21.90 9.74
CA THR A 575 -10.01 -20.65 9.79
C THR A 575 -10.87 -19.43 9.42
N SER A 576 -10.67 -18.31 10.12
CA SER A 576 -11.34 -17.03 9.82
C SER A 576 -10.77 -16.40 8.56
N THR A 577 -11.14 -16.95 7.40
CA THR A 577 -10.78 -16.46 6.08
C THR A 577 -11.99 -16.46 5.13
N ASN A 578 -11.81 -16.02 3.89
CA ASN A 578 -12.84 -16.24 2.88
C ASN A 578 -12.98 -17.73 2.59
N ARG A 579 -14.21 -18.22 2.73
CA ARG A 579 -14.53 -19.65 2.67
C ARG A 579 -15.71 -19.90 1.75
N ALA A 580 -15.58 -20.91 0.91
CA ALA A 580 -16.67 -21.46 0.11
C ALA A 580 -16.87 -22.95 0.43
N PHE A 581 -18.12 -23.37 0.64
CA PHE A 581 -18.47 -24.79 0.83
C PHE A 581 -18.44 -25.59 -0.48
N LYS A 582 -18.36 -24.93 -1.62
CA LYS A 582 -17.98 -25.55 -2.90
C LYS A 582 -16.73 -24.90 -3.43
N ASN A 583 -16.87 -24.01 -4.40
CA ASN A 583 -15.78 -23.56 -5.25
C ASN A 583 -15.45 -22.09 -5.06
N GLY A 584 -14.19 -21.72 -5.28
CA GLY A 584 -13.77 -20.32 -5.28
C GLY A 584 -13.75 -19.72 -3.88
N GLY A 585 -12.81 -20.12 -3.03
CA GLY A 585 -12.70 -19.59 -1.67
C GLY A 585 -12.50 -18.08 -1.67
N GLY A 586 -11.54 -17.60 -2.46
CA GLY A 586 -11.32 -16.18 -2.71
C GLY A 586 -12.27 -15.63 -3.77
N ILE A 587 -12.16 -16.14 -5.01
CA ILE A 587 -12.93 -15.72 -6.18
C ILE A 587 -13.57 -16.93 -6.85
N TYR A 588 -14.86 -16.83 -7.20
CA TYR A 588 -15.51 -17.70 -8.16
C TYR A 588 -15.94 -16.89 -9.40
N SER A 589 -15.53 -17.32 -10.59
CA SER A 589 -15.80 -16.62 -11.86
C SER A 589 -16.73 -17.45 -12.76
N ALA A 590 -17.99 -17.01 -12.86
CA ALA A 590 -19.07 -17.64 -13.61
C ALA A 590 -19.44 -16.85 -14.88
N GLY A 591 -19.98 -17.56 -15.87
CA GLY A 591 -20.42 -16.94 -17.13
C GLY A 591 -19.25 -16.34 -17.93
N ALA A 592 -19.58 -15.45 -18.88
CA ALA A 592 -18.61 -14.70 -19.68
C ALA A 592 -17.95 -13.56 -18.87
N ALA A 593 -17.36 -13.92 -17.72
CA ALA A 593 -16.70 -12.98 -16.83
C ALA A 593 -15.30 -12.61 -17.34
N ASN A 594 -14.84 -11.44 -16.91
CA ASN A 594 -13.56 -10.86 -17.30
C ASN A 594 -12.74 -10.55 -16.05
N LEU A 595 -11.59 -11.22 -15.88
CA LEU A 595 -10.74 -11.15 -14.69
C LEU A 595 -9.37 -10.56 -15.05
N TYR A 596 -9.12 -9.33 -14.60
CA TYR A 596 -7.87 -8.62 -14.82
C TYR A 596 -7.17 -8.34 -13.49
N ILE A 597 -6.16 -9.15 -13.16
CA ILE A 597 -5.37 -9.05 -11.92
C ILE A 597 -4.04 -8.34 -12.20
N GLY A 598 -3.76 -7.27 -11.47
CA GLY A 598 -2.65 -6.36 -11.76
C GLY A 598 -2.96 -5.37 -12.89
N TYR A 599 -4.21 -4.93 -13.03
CA TYR A 599 -4.66 -4.01 -14.06
C TYR A 599 -5.56 -2.92 -13.50
N THR A 600 -5.43 -1.71 -14.05
CA THR A 600 -6.35 -0.59 -13.75
C THR A 600 -7.48 -0.49 -14.78
N ASN A 601 -7.28 -1.05 -15.97
CA ASN A 601 -8.27 -1.20 -17.04
C ASN A 601 -7.76 -2.22 -18.08
N VAL A 602 -8.56 -2.48 -19.12
CA VAL A 602 -8.26 -3.48 -20.18
C VAL A 602 -6.95 -3.24 -20.95
N SER A 603 -6.47 -1.99 -20.97
CA SER A 603 -5.30 -1.56 -21.77
C SER A 603 -4.09 -1.19 -20.91
N SER A 604 -4.21 -1.17 -19.58
CA SER A 604 -3.13 -0.73 -18.68
C SER A 604 -2.97 -1.68 -17.50
N ASP A 605 -1.81 -2.32 -17.43
CA ASP A 605 -1.37 -3.01 -16.23
C ASP A 605 -0.95 -2.00 -15.14
N ASP A 606 -0.90 -2.48 -13.90
CA ASP A 606 -0.35 -1.78 -12.75
C ASP A 606 1.02 -2.36 -12.38
N PRO A 607 2.14 -1.71 -12.75
CA PRO A 607 3.49 -2.21 -12.48
C PRO A 607 3.86 -2.20 -10.99
N ASN A 608 3.07 -1.51 -10.16
CA ASN A 608 3.25 -1.34 -8.72
C ASN A 608 2.22 -2.13 -7.91
N PHE A 609 1.46 -3.02 -8.54
CA PHE A 609 0.48 -3.84 -7.84
C PHE A 609 1.17 -4.66 -6.73
N SER A 610 0.82 -4.34 -5.49
CA SER A 610 1.39 -4.89 -4.25
C SER A 610 0.40 -5.79 -3.50
N GLY A 611 -0.86 -5.78 -3.93
CA GLY A 611 -1.92 -6.62 -3.40
C GLY A 611 -1.85 -8.07 -3.87
N GLY A 612 -2.93 -8.81 -3.63
CA GLY A 612 -2.98 -10.21 -4.02
C GLY A 612 -4.14 -11.00 -3.43
N ILE A 613 -4.14 -12.30 -3.73
CA ILE A 613 -5.19 -13.24 -3.37
C ILE A 613 -4.53 -14.34 -2.53
N GLY A 614 -4.81 -14.38 -1.23
CA GLY A 614 -4.14 -15.34 -0.39
C GLY A 614 -4.90 -15.79 0.83
N PHE A 615 -4.49 -16.95 1.35
CA PHE A 615 -5.07 -17.54 2.54
C PHE A 615 -6.57 -17.85 2.44
N ASN A 616 -7.12 -18.08 1.24
CA ASN A 616 -8.54 -18.41 1.05
C ASN A 616 -8.77 -19.93 0.98
N TYR A 617 -10.00 -20.37 1.28
CA TYR A 617 -10.35 -21.79 1.40
C TYR A 617 -11.61 -22.18 0.60
N ALA A 618 -11.54 -23.29 -0.13
CA ALA A 618 -12.66 -23.93 -0.80
C ALA A 618 -12.77 -25.41 -0.41
N ALA A 619 -13.97 -25.88 -0.07
CA ALA A 619 -14.20 -27.31 0.24
C ALA A 619 -14.28 -28.20 -1.02
N GLU A 620 -14.31 -27.61 -2.21
CA GLU A 620 -14.17 -28.35 -3.46
C GLU A 620 -12.95 -27.84 -4.25
N GLU A 621 -13.12 -26.86 -5.13
CA GLU A 621 -12.09 -26.49 -6.11
C GLU A 621 -11.79 -24.98 -6.10
N GLY A 622 -10.56 -24.60 -6.45
CA GLY A 622 -10.19 -23.19 -6.59
C GLY A 622 -10.16 -22.46 -5.25
N GLY A 623 -9.20 -22.77 -4.39
CA GLY A 623 -9.08 -22.14 -3.08
C GLY A 623 -8.93 -20.62 -3.17
N GLY A 624 -8.02 -20.16 -4.04
CA GLY A 624 -7.84 -18.75 -4.36
C GLY A 624 -8.84 -18.29 -5.41
N ILE A 625 -8.76 -18.88 -6.61
CA ILE A 625 -9.60 -18.54 -7.77
C ILE A 625 -10.17 -19.82 -8.37
N PHE A 626 -11.48 -19.84 -8.61
CA PHE A 626 -12.13 -20.82 -9.47
C PHE A 626 -12.62 -20.10 -10.74
N ALA A 627 -12.05 -20.45 -11.89
CA ALA A 627 -12.49 -19.96 -13.20
C ALA A 627 -13.27 -21.05 -13.94
N THR A 628 -14.53 -20.78 -14.29
CA THR A 628 -15.31 -21.69 -15.13
C THR A 628 -14.78 -21.71 -16.57
N SER A 629 -15.19 -22.70 -17.36
CA SER A 629 -14.86 -22.77 -18.79
C SER A 629 -15.51 -21.69 -19.65
N ALA A 630 -16.47 -20.94 -19.10
CA ALA A 630 -17.15 -19.84 -19.77
C ALA A 630 -16.41 -18.50 -19.62
N ILE A 631 -15.34 -18.43 -18.82
CA ILE A 631 -14.56 -17.20 -18.61
C ILE A 631 -14.07 -16.65 -19.96
N GLU A 632 -14.27 -15.35 -20.18
CA GLU A 632 -13.95 -14.70 -21.45
C GLU A 632 -12.52 -14.17 -21.44
N VAL A 633 -12.13 -13.49 -20.36
CA VAL A 633 -10.76 -13.01 -20.16
C VAL A 633 -10.28 -13.40 -18.77
N PHE A 634 -9.07 -13.94 -18.70
CA PHE A 634 -8.36 -14.15 -17.45
C PHE A 634 -6.88 -13.79 -17.63
N LYS A 635 -6.46 -12.67 -17.03
CA LYS A 635 -5.08 -12.16 -17.11
C LYS A 635 -4.54 -11.82 -15.74
N ILE A 636 -3.28 -12.17 -15.50
CA ILE A 636 -2.53 -11.82 -14.30
C ILE A 636 -1.20 -11.19 -14.73
N ALA A 637 -0.99 -9.92 -14.41
CA ALA A 637 0.24 -9.17 -14.75
C ALA A 637 1.14 -8.87 -13.53
N GLY A 638 0.63 -9.10 -12.31
CA GLY A 638 1.36 -8.79 -11.08
C GLY A 638 0.63 -9.30 -9.84
N GLY A 639 1.12 -8.88 -8.67
CA GLY A 639 0.62 -9.32 -7.37
C GLY A 639 0.97 -10.77 -7.05
N ILE A 640 0.44 -11.26 -5.93
CA ILE A 640 0.73 -12.59 -5.41
C ILE A 640 -0.55 -13.43 -5.24
N VAL A 641 -0.52 -14.69 -5.68
CA VAL A 641 -1.57 -15.67 -5.35
C VAL A 641 -0.97 -16.76 -4.47
N LYS A 642 -1.15 -16.68 -3.15
CA LYS A 642 -0.43 -17.54 -2.20
C LYS A 642 -1.25 -18.17 -1.08
N ASN A 643 -0.77 -19.33 -0.63
CA ASN A 643 -1.27 -20.02 0.56
C ASN A 643 -2.79 -20.25 0.56
N ASN A 644 -3.36 -20.46 -0.62
CA ASN A 644 -4.77 -20.81 -0.76
C ASN A 644 -4.95 -22.33 -0.74
N THR A 645 -6.10 -22.81 -0.29
CA THR A 645 -6.40 -24.24 -0.13
C THR A 645 -7.74 -24.60 -0.77
N ALA A 646 -7.73 -25.68 -1.55
CA ALA A 646 -8.91 -26.40 -2.01
C ALA A 646 -8.86 -27.83 -1.42
N GLU A 647 -9.99 -28.49 -1.17
CA GLU A 647 -9.95 -29.90 -0.76
C GLU A 647 -9.84 -30.88 -1.94
N LYS A 648 -10.17 -30.46 -3.18
CA LYS A 648 -10.16 -31.33 -4.36
C LYS A 648 -9.12 -30.97 -5.42
N ASN A 649 -9.18 -29.76 -5.99
CA ASN A 649 -8.31 -29.34 -7.11
C ASN A 649 -8.01 -27.84 -7.07
N GLY A 650 -6.77 -27.45 -7.38
CA GLY A 650 -6.40 -26.06 -7.67
C GLY A 650 -6.46 -25.17 -6.44
N GLY A 651 -5.53 -25.37 -5.50
CA GLY A 651 -5.44 -24.57 -4.29
C GLY A 651 -5.29 -23.09 -4.59
N ALA A 652 -4.41 -22.71 -5.53
CA ALA A 652 -4.31 -21.32 -5.99
C ALA A 652 -5.40 -21.01 -7.01
N ILE A 653 -5.43 -21.78 -8.10
CA ILE A 653 -6.31 -21.54 -9.24
C ILE A 653 -6.83 -22.88 -9.75
N TYR A 654 -8.15 -22.99 -9.89
CA TYR A 654 -8.78 -23.98 -10.76
C TYR A 654 -9.12 -23.30 -12.09
N ALA A 655 -8.48 -23.74 -13.18
CA ALA A 655 -8.61 -23.12 -14.50
C ALA A 655 -9.46 -23.99 -15.43
N GLY A 656 -10.78 -23.73 -15.44
CA GLY A 656 -11.70 -24.30 -16.41
C GLY A 656 -11.61 -23.68 -17.82
N GLY A 657 -11.07 -22.47 -17.90
CA GLY A 657 -10.71 -21.76 -19.13
C GLY A 657 -9.22 -21.43 -19.17
N ASP A 658 -8.74 -20.97 -20.32
CA ASP A 658 -7.35 -20.55 -20.50
C ASP A 658 -7.10 -19.21 -19.78
N PHE A 659 -5.86 -18.96 -19.36
CA PHE A 659 -5.49 -17.67 -18.78
C PHE A 659 -4.06 -17.27 -19.12
N THR A 660 -3.77 -15.97 -19.03
CA THR A 660 -2.46 -15.41 -19.39
C THR A 660 -1.69 -14.96 -18.15
N LEU A 661 -0.42 -15.34 -18.07
CA LEU A 661 0.55 -14.80 -17.12
C LEU A 661 1.52 -13.86 -17.83
N LEU A 662 1.75 -12.68 -17.23
CA LEU A 662 2.61 -11.63 -17.76
C LEU A 662 3.49 -11.04 -16.66
N LYS A 663 4.64 -10.46 -17.06
CA LYS A 663 5.46 -9.56 -16.23
C LYS A 663 5.76 -10.14 -14.83
N LYS A 664 5.24 -9.50 -13.77
CA LYS A 664 5.54 -9.78 -12.36
C LYS A 664 4.57 -10.78 -11.72
N ALA A 665 3.68 -11.43 -12.49
CA ALA A 665 2.76 -12.41 -11.94
C ALA A 665 3.51 -13.50 -11.14
N TYR A 666 3.04 -13.77 -9.93
CA TYR A 666 3.70 -14.71 -9.03
C TYR A 666 2.69 -15.56 -8.23
N ILE A 667 2.73 -16.87 -8.48
CA ILE A 667 1.95 -17.90 -7.80
C ILE A 667 2.98 -18.84 -7.14
N PRO A 668 3.44 -18.52 -5.91
CA PRO A 668 4.51 -19.30 -5.26
C PRO A 668 4.21 -20.79 -5.21
N ALA A 669 5.29 -21.58 -5.17
CA ALA A 669 5.24 -23.03 -5.17
C ALA A 669 4.19 -23.57 -4.18
N GLY A 670 3.28 -24.37 -4.73
CA GLY A 670 2.30 -25.15 -3.99
C GLY A 670 2.59 -26.65 -4.02
N THR A 671 1.83 -27.40 -3.24
CA THR A 671 1.62 -28.85 -3.47
C THR A 671 0.23 -29.06 -4.05
N ASP A 672 -0.09 -30.29 -4.46
CA ASP A 672 -1.46 -30.63 -4.85
C ASP A 672 -2.46 -30.12 -3.79
N ASN A 673 -3.52 -29.47 -4.26
CA ASN A 673 -4.58 -28.83 -3.46
C ASN A 673 -4.18 -27.65 -2.57
N LYS A 674 -2.92 -27.25 -2.62
CA LYS A 674 -2.34 -26.19 -1.77
C LYS A 674 -1.50 -25.26 -2.62
N ASN A 675 -2.09 -24.16 -3.03
CA ASN A 675 -1.50 -23.15 -3.89
C ASN A 675 -0.98 -23.64 -5.26
N ASP A 676 -1.51 -24.74 -5.79
CA ASP A 676 -1.26 -25.19 -7.16
C ASP A 676 -2.27 -24.59 -8.15
N VAL A 677 -1.88 -24.59 -9.43
CA VAL A 677 -2.73 -24.23 -10.57
C VAL A 677 -3.19 -25.53 -11.23
N TYR A 678 -4.46 -25.89 -11.04
CA TYR A 678 -5.07 -27.02 -11.71
C TYR A 678 -5.60 -26.60 -13.09
N LEU A 679 -5.10 -27.22 -14.16
CA LEU A 679 -5.51 -26.92 -15.55
C LEU A 679 -6.48 -27.98 -16.06
N VAL A 680 -7.75 -27.64 -16.30
CA VAL A 680 -8.72 -28.60 -16.86
C VAL A 680 -8.26 -29.13 -18.23
N GLU A 681 -8.79 -30.29 -18.65
CA GLU A 681 -8.46 -30.92 -19.93
C GLU A 681 -8.52 -29.93 -21.10
N ASN A 682 -7.48 -29.94 -21.95
CA ASN A 682 -7.28 -29.00 -23.07
C ASN A 682 -7.20 -27.51 -22.71
N ARG A 683 -6.77 -27.16 -21.49
CA ARG A 683 -6.51 -25.78 -21.08
C ARG A 683 -5.03 -25.47 -20.89
N TYR A 684 -4.69 -24.20 -21.10
CA TYR A 684 -3.31 -23.72 -21.16
C TYR A 684 -3.09 -22.43 -20.36
N ILE A 685 -1.86 -22.25 -19.91
CA ILE A 685 -1.34 -20.95 -19.48
C ILE A 685 -0.67 -20.29 -20.68
N PHE A 686 -1.18 -19.12 -21.07
CA PHE A 686 -0.57 -18.30 -22.11
C PHE A 686 0.57 -17.45 -21.56
N VAL A 687 1.71 -17.50 -22.25
CA VAL A 687 2.87 -16.62 -22.03
C VAL A 687 3.06 -15.78 -23.29
N THR A 688 2.61 -14.53 -23.23
CA THR A 688 2.61 -13.61 -24.39
C THR A 688 3.76 -12.61 -24.37
N GLU A 689 4.44 -12.45 -23.22
CA GLU A 689 5.62 -11.61 -23.04
C GLU A 689 6.57 -12.25 -22.01
N GLY A 690 7.79 -11.73 -21.87
CA GLY A 690 8.77 -12.25 -20.92
C GLY A 690 8.34 -12.12 -19.46
N LEU A 691 8.37 -13.23 -18.72
CA LEU A 691 8.08 -13.26 -17.28
C LEU A 691 9.30 -12.81 -16.46
N THR A 692 9.10 -11.89 -15.51
CA THR A 692 10.16 -11.33 -14.65
C THR A 692 10.08 -11.80 -13.20
N GLY A 693 9.03 -12.56 -12.84
CA GLY A 693 8.89 -13.19 -11.53
C GLY A 693 9.97 -14.23 -11.21
N THR A 694 10.22 -14.45 -9.92
CA THR A 694 11.18 -15.44 -9.41
C THR A 694 10.65 -16.86 -9.63
N ALA A 695 11.50 -17.77 -10.13
CA ALA A 695 11.13 -19.17 -10.31
C ALA A 695 11.02 -19.91 -8.95
N PRO A 696 10.05 -20.81 -8.78
CA PRO A 696 8.95 -21.09 -9.71
C PRO A 696 7.86 -20.00 -9.67
N ILE A 697 7.36 -19.61 -10.85
CA ILE A 697 6.27 -18.65 -11.05
C ILE A 697 4.91 -19.27 -10.76
N ALA A 698 4.73 -20.56 -11.05
CA ALA A 698 3.55 -21.34 -10.70
C ALA A 698 3.89 -22.84 -10.65
N THR A 699 3.24 -23.58 -9.75
CA THR A 699 3.16 -25.05 -9.77
C THR A 699 1.89 -25.46 -10.50
N ILE A 700 2.01 -26.25 -11.57
CA ILE A 700 0.90 -26.68 -12.42
C ILE A 700 0.54 -28.14 -12.12
N THR A 701 -0.76 -28.42 -12.01
CA THR A 701 -1.33 -29.76 -11.88
C THR A 701 -2.26 -30.03 -13.07
N PRO A 702 -1.87 -30.87 -14.05
CA PRO A 702 -2.78 -31.34 -15.08
C PRO A 702 -3.65 -32.53 -14.57
N PRO A 703 -4.83 -32.79 -15.15
CA PRO A 703 -5.72 -33.90 -14.79
C PRO A 703 -5.05 -35.26 -14.94
N THR A 704 -4.18 -35.37 -15.96
CA THR A 704 -3.35 -36.55 -16.21
C THR A 704 -1.99 -36.10 -16.74
N TYR A 705 -0.96 -36.88 -16.39
CA TYR A 705 0.39 -36.68 -16.89
C TYR A 705 0.65 -37.62 -18.07
N SER A 706 0.93 -37.03 -19.23
CA SER A 706 1.28 -37.79 -20.44
C SER A 706 2.26 -36.99 -21.31
N ALA A 707 3.13 -37.72 -22.02
CA ALA A 707 3.97 -37.13 -23.04
C ALA A 707 3.06 -36.51 -24.11
N SER A 708 3.31 -35.26 -24.49
CA SER A 708 2.48 -34.39 -25.37
C SER A 708 1.38 -33.56 -24.71
N LYS A 709 1.12 -33.73 -23.41
CA LYS A 709 0.15 -32.87 -22.70
C LYS A 709 0.64 -31.42 -22.71
N GLN A 710 -0.03 -30.56 -23.46
CA GLN A 710 0.32 -29.14 -23.55
C GLN A 710 -0.21 -28.41 -22.31
N VAL A 711 0.65 -27.65 -21.62
CA VAL A 711 0.27 -26.87 -20.42
C VAL A 711 0.63 -25.39 -20.54
N LEU A 712 1.64 -25.05 -21.35
CA LEU A 712 1.97 -23.67 -21.70
C LEU A 712 1.73 -23.40 -23.19
N ASN A 713 1.30 -22.19 -23.53
CA ASN A 713 1.09 -21.78 -24.92
C ASN A 713 1.61 -20.36 -25.17
N GLY A 714 2.17 -20.08 -26.34
CA GLY A 714 2.85 -18.83 -26.67
C GLY A 714 3.73 -18.98 -27.90
N THR A 715 4.58 -17.98 -28.18
CA THR A 715 5.58 -18.12 -29.23
C THR A 715 6.69 -19.08 -28.79
N GLU A 716 7.26 -19.85 -29.72
CA GLU A 716 8.30 -20.84 -29.40
C GLU A 716 9.48 -20.24 -28.61
N SER A 717 9.91 -19.03 -28.99
CA SER A 717 11.01 -18.32 -28.31
C SER A 717 10.66 -17.94 -26.86
N LEU A 718 9.41 -17.53 -26.60
CA LEU A 718 8.97 -17.14 -25.26
C LEU A 718 8.80 -18.35 -24.35
N ILE A 719 8.22 -19.44 -24.87
CA ILE A 719 8.03 -20.67 -24.10
C ILE A 719 9.38 -21.31 -23.76
N ALA A 720 10.28 -21.39 -24.74
CA ALA A 720 11.63 -21.90 -24.50
C ALA A 720 12.40 -21.11 -23.43
N ALA A 721 12.19 -19.78 -23.35
CA ALA A 721 12.80 -18.92 -22.34
C ALA A 721 12.08 -18.95 -20.96
N SER A 722 10.87 -19.50 -20.89
CA SER A 722 10.00 -19.41 -19.70
C SER A 722 9.69 -20.75 -19.05
N CYS A 723 9.76 -21.87 -19.77
CA CYS A 723 9.32 -23.18 -19.28
C CYS A 723 10.01 -23.61 -17.97
N ALA A 724 11.30 -23.32 -17.82
CA ALA A 724 12.06 -23.61 -16.59
C ALA A 724 11.62 -22.79 -15.36
N LYS A 725 10.81 -21.73 -15.56
CA LYS A 725 10.24 -20.94 -14.46
C LYS A 725 8.96 -21.55 -13.91
N PHE A 726 8.43 -22.60 -14.51
CA PHE A 726 7.24 -23.31 -14.04
C PHE A 726 7.62 -24.64 -13.41
N ALA A 727 6.86 -25.06 -12.41
CA ALA A 727 6.95 -26.38 -11.82
C ALA A 727 5.71 -27.20 -12.17
N LEU A 728 5.83 -28.53 -12.16
CA LEU A 728 4.71 -29.45 -12.13
C LEU A 728 4.57 -30.02 -10.71
N SER A 729 3.35 -30.35 -10.29
CA SER A 729 3.09 -30.92 -8.96
C SER A 729 3.65 -32.34 -8.80
N ASP A 730 3.74 -33.10 -9.88
CA ASP A 730 4.49 -34.35 -9.94
C ASP A 730 5.98 -34.05 -10.23
N ASN A 731 6.85 -34.54 -9.33
CA ASN A 731 8.28 -34.30 -9.44
C ASN A 731 8.96 -35.10 -10.55
N ASP A 732 8.32 -36.16 -11.04
CA ASP A 732 8.84 -36.98 -12.13
C ASP A 732 8.55 -36.36 -13.51
N TRP A 733 7.98 -35.15 -13.58
CA TRP A 733 7.67 -34.46 -14.83
C TRP A 733 8.28 -33.05 -14.90
N ILE A 734 8.56 -32.62 -16.12
CA ILE A 734 9.03 -31.27 -16.47
C ILE A 734 8.25 -30.71 -17.67
N ILE A 735 8.36 -29.39 -17.87
CA ILE A 735 7.76 -28.70 -19.02
C ILE A 735 8.85 -28.42 -20.05
N GLY A 736 8.60 -28.84 -21.29
CA GLY A 736 9.51 -28.65 -22.41
C GLY A 736 9.45 -27.24 -23.02
N LYS A 737 10.39 -26.95 -23.93
CA LYS A 737 10.48 -25.72 -24.71
C LYS A 737 9.30 -25.52 -25.67
N ASP A 738 8.57 -26.59 -25.99
CA ASP A 738 7.31 -26.54 -26.73
C ASP A 738 6.08 -26.39 -25.82
N GLY A 739 6.28 -26.26 -24.51
CA GLY A 739 5.25 -26.06 -23.49
C GLY A 739 4.60 -27.33 -22.93
N LYS A 740 5.02 -28.51 -23.43
CA LYS A 740 4.39 -29.80 -23.10
C LYS A 740 5.04 -30.50 -21.92
N CYS A 741 4.31 -31.38 -21.29
CA CYS A 741 4.81 -32.24 -20.23
C CYS A 741 5.70 -33.37 -20.79
N TYR A 742 6.84 -33.59 -20.15
CA TYR A 742 7.75 -34.69 -20.41
C TYR A 742 8.11 -35.38 -19.10
N SER A 743 8.08 -36.71 -19.12
CA SER A 743 8.59 -37.50 -18.01
C SER A 743 10.09 -37.31 -17.90
N THR A 744 10.56 -37.07 -16.70
CA THR A 744 11.99 -37.12 -16.34
C THR A 744 12.48 -38.56 -16.31
N ILE A 745 11.60 -39.56 -16.24
CA ILE A 745 11.94 -40.98 -16.37
C ILE A 745 11.63 -41.44 -17.79
N ILE A 746 12.68 -41.73 -18.55
CA ILE A 746 12.58 -42.22 -19.93
C ILE A 746 12.84 -43.73 -19.89
N THR A 747 11.77 -44.51 -19.98
CA THR A 747 11.83 -45.97 -20.19
C THR A 747 11.86 -46.25 -21.68
N THR A 748 12.94 -46.85 -22.15
CA THR A 748 13.22 -46.98 -23.57
C THR A 748 12.72 -48.31 -24.11
N ILE A 749 11.50 -48.31 -24.66
CA ILE A 749 11.00 -49.34 -25.57
C ILE A 749 10.57 -48.62 -26.86
N GLY A 750 11.43 -48.56 -27.87
CA GLY A 750 11.03 -48.20 -29.23
C GLY A 750 10.87 -46.72 -29.61
N TYR A 751 11.31 -45.75 -28.82
CA TYR A 751 11.38 -44.34 -29.25
C TYR A 751 12.78 -43.95 -29.75
N THR A 752 12.84 -43.09 -30.76
CA THR A 752 14.01 -42.26 -31.08
C THR A 752 14.26 -41.30 -29.91
N LEU A 753 15.11 -41.69 -28.95
CA LEU A 753 15.61 -40.89 -27.81
C LEU A 753 16.05 -39.43 -28.07
N PRO A 754 16.47 -38.97 -29.27
CA PRO A 754 17.07 -37.64 -29.44
C PRO A 754 16.13 -36.45 -29.28
N ASP A 755 14.83 -36.60 -29.57
CA ASP A 755 13.94 -35.43 -29.68
C ASP A 755 13.44 -34.90 -28.33
N ILE A 756 13.31 -35.76 -27.32
CA ILE A 756 12.91 -35.32 -25.97
C ILE A 756 13.96 -34.40 -25.35
N PHE A 757 15.25 -34.70 -25.52
CA PHE A 757 16.34 -33.87 -24.99
C PHE A 757 16.46 -32.51 -25.67
N LYS A 758 16.00 -32.37 -26.92
CA LYS A 758 15.90 -31.06 -27.58
C LYS A 758 14.86 -30.15 -26.91
N GLN A 759 13.82 -30.76 -26.32
CA GLN A 759 12.73 -30.04 -25.66
C GLN A 759 13.05 -29.64 -24.22
N ILE A 760 14.13 -30.14 -23.64
CA ILE A 760 14.49 -29.81 -22.26
C ILE A 760 15.24 -28.48 -22.22
N SER A 761 14.90 -27.62 -21.26
CA SER A 761 15.64 -26.38 -21.00
C SER A 761 17.06 -26.67 -20.53
N SER A 762 18.05 -25.94 -21.06
CA SER A 762 19.43 -25.97 -20.56
C SER A 762 19.53 -25.55 -19.09
N ASP A 763 18.57 -24.77 -18.61
CA ASP A 763 18.56 -24.23 -17.24
C ASP A 763 17.81 -25.16 -16.27
N SER A 764 17.46 -26.37 -16.69
CA SER A 764 16.80 -27.35 -15.81
C SER A 764 17.71 -27.75 -14.67
N THR A 765 17.27 -27.48 -13.44
CA THR A 765 17.94 -27.94 -12.22
C THR A 765 17.52 -29.35 -11.79
N LYS A 766 16.40 -29.86 -12.34
CA LYS A 766 15.92 -31.21 -12.08
C LYS A 766 16.69 -32.24 -12.93
N PRO A 767 17.15 -33.36 -12.34
CA PRO A 767 17.85 -34.41 -13.08
C PRO A 767 16.88 -35.21 -13.96
N ILE A 768 17.28 -35.44 -15.21
CA ILE A 768 16.59 -36.36 -16.11
C ILE A 768 17.19 -37.76 -15.96
N LYS A 769 16.36 -38.78 -15.91
CA LYS A 769 16.73 -40.19 -15.73
C LYS A 769 16.40 -40.98 -17.01
N ILE A 770 17.41 -41.60 -17.59
CA ILE A 770 17.26 -42.64 -18.61
C ILE A 770 17.32 -43.97 -17.91
N ARG A 771 16.19 -44.70 -17.91
CA ARG A 771 16.12 -46.06 -17.37
C ARG A 771 16.15 -47.04 -18.53
N LEU A 772 17.28 -47.69 -18.69
CA LEU A 772 17.49 -48.73 -19.68
C LEU A 772 16.77 -50.01 -19.21
N GLU A 773 15.74 -50.41 -19.96
CA GLU A 773 15.01 -51.68 -19.75
C GLU A 773 15.32 -52.73 -20.83
N SER A 774 16.08 -52.34 -21.83
CA SER A 774 16.62 -53.19 -22.90
C SER A 774 17.88 -52.52 -23.46
N ASP A 775 18.67 -53.26 -24.25
CA ASP A 775 19.80 -52.69 -24.96
C ASP A 775 19.31 -51.72 -26.05
N ILE A 776 19.99 -50.58 -26.16
CA ILE A 776 19.61 -49.48 -27.05
C ILE A 776 20.76 -49.16 -27.99
N ALA A 777 20.46 -49.04 -29.27
CA ALA A 777 21.32 -48.33 -30.23
C ALA A 777 20.71 -46.96 -30.50
N VAL A 778 21.45 -45.89 -30.20
CA VAL A 778 21.07 -44.54 -30.60
C VAL A 778 21.20 -44.48 -32.14
N PRO A 779 20.22 -43.95 -32.89
CA PRO A 779 20.26 -43.91 -34.35
C PRO A 779 21.01 -42.68 -34.90
N LEU A 780 21.62 -42.83 -36.08
CA LEU A 780 22.23 -41.75 -36.87
C LEU A 780 21.23 -40.61 -37.13
N PRO A 781 21.60 -39.32 -36.99
CA PRO A 781 22.91 -38.74 -36.62
C PRO A 781 23.00 -38.26 -35.14
N ASN A 782 22.22 -38.83 -34.23
CA ASN A 782 21.92 -38.21 -32.94
C ASN A 782 22.88 -38.55 -31.79
N TYR A 783 23.18 -37.61 -30.89
CA TYR A 783 24.05 -37.84 -29.73
C TYR A 783 23.52 -37.07 -28.51
N PHE A 784 24.06 -37.35 -27.31
CA PHE A 784 23.68 -36.64 -26.09
C PHE A 784 24.60 -35.45 -25.85
N GLU A 785 24.09 -34.24 -26.09
CA GLU A 785 24.71 -33.02 -25.62
C GLU A 785 24.13 -32.64 -24.25
N VAL A 786 24.94 -32.77 -23.20
CA VAL A 786 24.49 -32.64 -21.80
C VAL A 786 24.89 -31.28 -21.27
N THR A 787 23.89 -30.44 -21.01
CA THR A 787 24.01 -29.09 -20.42
C THR A 787 23.24 -28.96 -19.09
N TYR A 788 22.64 -30.05 -18.63
CA TYR A 788 21.81 -30.18 -17.42
C TYR A 788 22.17 -31.47 -16.69
N PRO A 789 21.63 -31.73 -15.48
CA PRO A 789 21.84 -33.01 -14.80
C PRO A 789 21.12 -34.17 -15.51
N LEU A 790 21.88 -35.20 -15.92
CA LEU A 790 21.41 -36.42 -16.58
C LEU A 790 21.90 -37.64 -15.79
N VAL A 791 21.01 -38.61 -15.59
CA VAL A 791 21.28 -39.89 -14.92
C VAL A 791 20.95 -41.00 -15.90
N VAL A 792 21.85 -41.96 -16.08
CA VAL A 792 21.62 -43.18 -16.86
C VAL A 792 21.71 -44.37 -15.92
N GLU A 793 20.66 -45.19 -15.90
CA GLU A 793 20.53 -46.33 -15.00
C GLU A 793 19.89 -47.53 -15.70
N GLY A 794 20.03 -48.71 -15.11
CA GLY A 794 19.55 -49.97 -15.69
C GLY A 794 20.69 -50.91 -16.07
N ASN A 795 20.40 -52.21 -16.12
CA ASN A 795 21.40 -53.25 -16.36
C ASN A 795 21.45 -53.62 -17.85
N HIS A 796 21.70 -52.63 -18.70
CA HIS A 796 21.61 -52.74 -20.16
C HIS A 796 22.64 -51.87 -20.86
N LYS A 797 22.80 -52.12 -22.17
CA LYS A 797 23.73 -51.40 -23.02
C LYS A 797 23.09 -50.20 -23.72
N ILE A 798 23.82 -49.08 -23.82
CA ILE A 798 23.54 -47.96 -24.70
C ILE A 798 24.69 -47.79 -25.70
N SER A 799 24.40 -47.88 -27.00
CA SER A 799 25.40 -47.84 -28.05
C SER A 799 25.19 -46.71 -29.06
N GLY A 800 26.28 -46.25 -29.68
CA GLY A 800 26.23 -45.19 -30.68
C GLY A 800 27.34 -45.28 -31.73
N ASN A 801 27.07 -44.83 -32.95
CA ASN A 801 28.02 -44.80 -34.06
C ASN A 801 27.93 -43.45 -34.77
N TYR A 802 28.78 -42.49 -34.41
CA TYR A 802 28.66 -41.09 -34.86
C TYR A 802 30.00 -40.47 -35.23
N ASP A 803 29.95 -39.29 -35.85
CA ASP A 803 31.12 -38.40 -36.00
C ASP A 803 31.32 -37.49 -34.76
N LYS A 804 30.60 -37.75 -33.67
CA LYS A 804 30.62 -37.03 -32.38
C LYS A 804 30.66 -38.04 -31.23
N ALA A 805 31.08 -37.59 -30.04
CA ALA A 805 31.02 -38.45 -28.87
C ALA A 805 29.57 -38.81 -28.52
N LEU A 806 29.32 -40.06 -28.09
CA LEU A 806 27.97 -40.51 -27.73
C LEU A 806 27.37 -39.61 -26.63
N PHE A 807 28.17 -39.28 -25.61
CA PHE A 807 27.88 -38.23 -24.65
C PHE A 807 28.91 -37.10 -24.75
N THR A 808 28.46 -35.86 -24.87
CA THR A 808 29.29 -34.64 -24.82
C THR A 808 28.81 -33.75 -23.68
N ILE A 809 29.64 -33.56 -22.66
CA ILE A 809 29.24 -32.87 -21.42
C ILE A 809 29.83 -31.48 -21.41
N LYS A 810 28.98 -30.47 -21.58
CA LYS A 810 29.36 -29.06 -21.65
C LYS A 810 29.39 -28.44 -20.25
N GLU A 811 29.82 -27.19 -20.16
CA GLU A 811 29.70 -26.35 -18.96
C GLU A 811 28.26 -26.38 -18.42
N GLY A 812 28.11 -26.52 -17.09
CA GLY A 812 26.81 -26.68 -16.41
C GLY A 812 26.20 -28.09 -16.51
N GLY A 813 26.65 -28.92 -17.46
CA GLY A 813 26.20 -30.30 -17.64
C GLY A 813 26.78 -31.27 -16.61
N LYS A 814 25.94 -32.20 -16.14
CA LYS A 814 26.34 -33.24 -15.19
C LYS A 814 25.77 -34.59 -15.58
N LEU A 815 26.62 -35.53 -16.00
CA LEU A 815 26.22 -36.91 -16.32
C LEU A 815 26.54 -37.85 -15.17
N THR A 816 25.55 -38.63 -14.72
CA THR A 816 25.72 -39.72 -13.75
C THR A 816 25.38 -41.04 -14.41
N ILE A 817 26.28 -42.02 -14.36
CA ILE A 817 26.05 -43.38 -14.89
C ILE A 817 26.08 -44.35 -13.71
N LYS A 818 24.97 -45.06 -13.50
CA LYS A 818 24.78 -46.03 -12.41
C LYS A 818 25.29 -47.42 -12.79
N GLU A 819 25.46 -48.26 -11.77
CA GLU A 819 25.88 -49.65 -11.89
C GLU A 819 25.08 -50.45 -12.94
N GLY A 820 25.73 -51.41 -13.60
CA GLY A 820 25.12 -52.28 -14.62
C GLY A 820 24.99 -51.67 -16.02
N VAL A 821 25.16 -50.36 -16.18
CA VAL A 821 25.10 -49.70 -17.49
C VAL A 821 26.37 -50.02 -18.30
N GLU A 822 26.18 -50.37 -19.58
CA GLU A 822 27.25 -50.50 -20.57
C GLU A 822 27.12 -49.41 -21.65
N VAL A 823 28.19 -48.64 -21.89
CA VAL A 823 28.25 -47.59 -22.93
C VAL A 823 29.18 -48.07 -24.05
N GLU A 824 28.64 -48.27 -25.26
CA GLU A 824 29.40 -48.79 -26.40
C GLU A 824 29.45 -47.79 -27.55
N TYR A 825 30.66 -47.37 -27.94
CA TYR A 825 30.87 -46.46 -29.04
C TYR A 825 31.54 -47.14 -30.23
N THR A 826 30.87 -47.15 -31.37
CA THR A 826 31.33 -47.78 -32.61
C THR A 826 31.62 -46.76 -33.73
N GLY A 827 31.65 -45.46 -33.39
CA GLY A 827 32.06 -44.38 -34.28
C GLY A 827 33.56 -44.14 -34.32
N SER A 828 34.04 -43.40 -35.32
CA SER A 828 35.47 -43.12 -35.50
C SER A 828 35.88 -41.78 -34.86
N ASP A 829 37.17 -41.65 -34.53
CA ASP A 829 37.93 -40.44 -34.13
C ASP A 829 37.47 -39.65 -32.88
N LYS A 830 36.35 -40.00 -32.24
CA LYS A 830 35.81 -39.29 -31.06
C LYS A 830 35.95 -40.08 -29.76
N ALA A 831 34.91 -40.14 -28.94
CA ALA A 831 34.90 -40.89 -27.69
C ALA A 831 33.51 -41.43 -27.34
N ALA A 832 33.41 -42.43 -26.47
CA ALA A 832 32.11 -42.78 -25.89
C ALA A 832 31.57 -41.63 -25.02
N ILE A 833 32.46 -41.00 -24.24
CA ILE A 833 32.14 -39.81 -23.44
C ILE A 833 33.21 -38.74 -23.66
N SER A 834 32.80 -37.51 -24.01
CA SER A 834 33.64 -36.31 -24.11
C SER A 834 33.24 -35.31 -23.03
N ILE A 835 34.17 -34.90 -22.17
CA ILE A 835 33.96 -33.90 -21.11
C ILE A 835 34.61 -32.59 -21.56
N GLU A 836 33.80 -31.54 -21.67
CA GLU A 836 34.15 -30.21 -22.16
C GLU A 836 33.64 -29.16 -21.16
N ASN A 837 34.29 -29.06 -20.00
CA ASN A 837 33.93 -28.24 -18.81
C ASN A 837 32.74 -28.73 -17.98
N GLY A 838 32.22 -29.92 -18.24
CA GLY A 838 31.16 -30.55 -17.45
C GLY A 838 31.65 -31.46 -16.31
N GLU A 839 30.70 -32.12 -15.64
CA GLU A 839 30.95 -33.14 -14.61
C GLU A 839 30.42 -34.52 -15.04
N VAL A 840 31.24 -35.57 -14.89
CA VAL A 840 30.83 -36.96 -15.04
C VAL A 840 31.05 -37.72 -13.74
N ASN A 841 30.00 -38.38 -13.25
CA ASN A 841 30.02 -39.29 -12.11
C ASN A 841 29.68 -40.71 -12.57
N ILE A 842 30.57 -41.66 -12.34
CA ILE A 842 30.36 -43.09 -12.61
C ILE A 842 30.28 -43.81 -11.28
N GLU A 843 29.14 -44.45 -11.03
CA GLU A 843 28.77 -45.03 -9.75
C GLU A 843 28.53 -46.54 -9.89
N GLY A 844 29.58 -47.29 -10.28
CA GLY A 844 29.52 -48.75 -10.35
C GLY A 844 29.65 -49.42 -8.98
N THR A 845 29.30 -50.69 -8.91
CA THR A 845 29.56 -51.58 -7.75
C THR A 845 30.54 -52.68 -8.13
N GLU A 846 31.19 -53.32 -7.15
CA GLU A 846 32.13 -54.44 -7.43
C GLU A 846 31.43 -55.61 -8.16
N SER A 847 30.17 -55.89 -7.81
CA SER A 847 29.35 -56.93 -8.46
C SER A 847 28.77 -56.51 -9.81
N SER A 848 28.69 -55.21 -10.08
CA SER A 848 28.08 -54.65 -11.29
C SER A 848 28.80 -53.36 -11.69
N PRO A 849 30.00 -53.48 -12.29
CA PRO A 849 30.76 -52.31 -12.73
C PRO A 849 30.07 -51.63 -13.91
N VAL A 850 30.30 -50.33 -14.06
CA VAL A 850 29.96 -49.61 -15.30
C VAL A 850 30.96 -50.00 -16.37
N LYS A 851 30.49 -50.30 -17.58
CA LYS A 851 31.36 -50.69 -18.70
C LYS A 851 31.34 -49.62 -19.78
N ILE A 852 32.51 -49.23 -20.29
CA ILE A 852 32.63 -48.27 -21.38
C ILE A 852 33.56 -48.85 -22.45
N SER A 853 33.07 -49.06 -23.66
CA SER A 853 33.84 -49.62 -24.77
C SER A 853 33.80 -48.71 -25.99
N ALA A 854 34.91 -48.62 -26.73
CA ALA A 854 34.98 -47.88 -27.98
C ALA A 854 35.76 -48.68 -29.05
N SER A 855 35.16 -49.03 -30.20
CA SER A 855 35.70 -50.13 -31.04
C SER A 855 35.99 -49.83 -32.53
N ALA A 856 35.81 -48.59 -33.00
CA ALA A 856 36.04 -48.19 -34.41
C ALA A 856 37.45 -47.62 -34.70
N TYR A 857 37.61 -46.74 -35.70
CA TYR A 857 38.90 -46.13 -36.06
C TYR A 857 39.24 -44.96 -35.13
N ASN A 858 40.24 -45.12 -34.26
CA ASN A 858 40.78 -44.13 -33.30
C ASN A 858 39.83 -43.48 -32.24
N PRO A 859 38.77 -44.14 -31.71
CA PRO A 859 38.00 -43.54 -30.62
C PRO A 859 38.62 -43.75 -29.23
N SER A 860 38.45 -42.80 -28.31
CA SER A 860 38.72 -43.03 -26.87
C SER A 860 37.48 -43.59 -26.16
N GLY A 861 37.65 -44.28 -25.03
CA GLY A 861 36.52 -44.60 -24.16
C GLY A 861 35.97 -43.32 -23.53
N ILE A 862 36.80 -42.63 -22.75
CA ILE A 862 36.51 -41.29 -22.20
C ILE A 862 37.60 -40.31 -22.65
N LEU A 863 37.19 -39.14 -23.13
CA LEU A 863 38.04 -37.99 -23.42
C LEU A 863 37.67 -36.84 -22.48
N ILE A 864 38.63 -36.34 -21.69
CA ILE A 864 38.48 -35.15 -20.86
C ILE A 864 39.29 -34.03 -21.48
N ASN A 865 38.62 -33.06 -22.11
CA ASN A 865 39.28 -31.85 -22.60
C ASN A 865 39.52 -30.88 -21.43
N ASP A 866 38.49 -30.68 -20.60
CA ASP A 866 38.53 -29.95 -19.34
C ASP A 866 37.26 -30.32 -18.52
N GLY A 867 37.20 -30.04 -17.21
CA GLY A 867 36.09 -30.41 -16.32
C GLY A 867 36.41 -31.50 -15.29
N ILE A 868 35.41 -32.26 -14.84
CA ILE A 868 35.52 -33.18 -13.71
C ILE A 868 35.07 -34.60 -14.09
N LEU A 869 35.92 -35.61 -13.82
CA LEU A 869 35.53 -37.02 -13.83
C LEU A 869 35.72 -37.62 -12.43
N LYS A 870 34.64 -38.18 -11.87
CA LYS A 870 34.67 -39.03 -10.68
C LYS A 870 34.13 -40.40 -11.06
N ALA A 871 34.92 -41.46 -10.87
CA ALA A 871 34.49 -42.80 -11.24
C ALA A 871 34.79 -43.83 -10.17
N LYS A 872 33.86 -44.76 -9.96
CA LYS A 872 33.99 -45.91 -9.08
C LYS A 872 33.55 -47.18 -9.81
N ASN A 873 34.36 -48.25 -9.71
CA ASN A 873 34.10 -49.56 -10.33
C ASN A 873 33.78 -49.45 -11.84
N LEU A 874 34.77 -49.04 -12.62
CA LEU A 874 34.67 -48.77 -14.06
C LEU A 874 35.52 -49.77 -14.85
N THR A 875 34.94 -50.45 -15.84
CA THR A 875 35.71 -51.19 -16.85
C THR A 875 35.70 -50.40 -18.15
N ILE A 876 36.87 -50.06 -18.68
CA ILE A 876 37.00 -49.23 -19.87
C ILE A 876 37.95 -49.85 -20.91
N SER A 877 37.56 -49.85 -22.19
CA SER A 877 38.41 -50.32 -23.29
C SER A 877 38.19 -49.51 -24.55
N ALA A 878 39.26 -49.32 -25.34
CA ALA A 878 39.21 -48.68 -26.64
C ALA A 878 40.07 -49.40 -27.68
N THR A 879 39.64 -49.41 -28.94
CA THR A 879 40.46 -49.87 -30.07
C THR A 879 41.08 -48.66 -30.76
N ASN A 880 42.31 -48.79 -31.24
CA ASN A 880 43.02 -47.78 -32.03
C ASN A 880 43.42 -46.47 -31.29
N LYS A 881 43.00 -46.25 -30.03
CA LYS A 881 43.43 -45.12 -29.17
C LYS A 881 43.41 -45.50 -27.68
N SER A 882 43.91 -44.61 -26.81
CA SER A 882 43.81 -44.70 -25.35
C SER A 882 42.36 -44.86 -24.85
N SER A 883 42.15 -45.78 -23.91
CA SER A 883 40.86 -45.99 -23.25
C SER A 883 40.41 -44.75 -22.47
N LEU A 884 41.35 -44.08 -21.79
CA LEU A 884 41.14 -42.82 -21.09
C LEU A 884 42.12 -41.76 -21.60
N THR A 885 41.61 -40.62 -22.08
CA THR A 885 42.43 -39.47 -22.52
C THR A 885 42.14 -38.25 -21.65
N ILE A 886 43.17 -37.64 -21.09
CA ILE A 886 43.08 -36.51 -20.14
C ILE A 886 43.91 -35.36 -20.69
N ALA A 887 43.27 -34.40 -21.34
CA ALA A 887 43.92 -33.19 -21.84
C ALA A 887 43.91 -32.03 -20.84
N GLY A 888 42.94 -32.01 -19.92
CA GLY A 888 42.75 -30.98 -18.89
C GLY A 888 41.82 -31.48 -17.77
N GLY A 889 41.44 -30.59 -16.85
CA GLY A 889 40.48 -30.91 -15.78
C GLY A 889 41.04 -31.73 -14.59
N SER A 890 40.11 -32.27 -13.80
CA SER A 890 40.35 -33.05 -12.58
C SER A 890 39.72 -34.43 -12.66
N VAL A 891 40.52 -35.47 -12.45
CA VAL A 891 40.11 -36.88 -12.54
C VAL A 891 40.37 -37.60 -11.23
N SER A 892 39.35 -38.29 -10.70
CA SER A 892 39.45 -39.14 -9.51
C SER A 892 38.75 -40.47 -9.78
N ILE A 893 39.51 -41.56 -9.80
CA ILE A 893 39.00 -42.89 -10.15
C ILE A 893 39.36 -43.90 -9.07
N GLU A 894 38.38 -44.68 -8.61
CA GLU A 894 38.52 -45.80 -7.69
C GLU A 894 38.10 -47.09 -8.41
N ASN A 895 38.90 -48.15 -8.33
CA ASN A 895 38.56 -49.48 -8.87
C ASN A 895 38.28 -49.50 -10.38
N MET A 896 39.16 -48.94 -11.21
CA MET A 896 39.03 -49.05 -12.67
C MET A 896 39.82 -50.21 -13.24
N THR A 897 39.28 -50.91 -14.22
CA THR A 897 40.00 -51.84 -15.11
C THR A 897 40.09 -51.25 -16.52
N ALA A 898 41.30 -50.93 -17.00
CA ALA A 898 41.55 -50.45 -18.35
C ALA A 898 42.39 -51.48 -19.13
N ASN A 899 41.77 -52.21 -20.07
CA ASN A 899 42.42 -53.36 -20.72
C ASN A 899 42.15 -53.53 -22.23
N ASN A 900 42.98 -54.39 -22.84
CA ASN A 900 42.81 -54.95 -24.19
C ASN A 900 42.79 -53.94 -25.37
N THR A 901 43.48 -52.81 -25.27
CA THR A 901 43.66 -51.93 -26.44
C THR A 901 44.65 -52.58 -27.42
N THR A 902 44.21 -52.97 -28.63
CA THR A 902 45.03 -53.84 -29.52
C THR A 902 45.81 -53.10 -30.61
N LYS A 903 45.58 -51.79 -30.76
CA LYS A 903 46.30 -50.84 -31.60
C LYS A 903 46.07 -49.47 -30.96
N SER A 904 47.06 -48.60 -30.82
CA SER A 904 46.85 -47.29 -30.20
C SER A 904 47.82 -46.26 -30.75
N THR A 905 47.39 -45.00 -30.71
CA THR A 905 48.31 -43.86 -30.66
C THR A 905 48.57 -43.54 -29.18
N ASN A 906 49.80 -43.19 -28.78
CA ASN A 906 50.23 -42.66 -27.47
C ASN A 906 49.39 -43.04 -26.23
N GLY A 907 49.91 -43.89 -25.34
CA GLY A 907 49.24 -44.24 -24.07
C GLY A 907 48.18 -45.33 -24.21
N GLY A 908 48.57 -46.58 -24.50
CA GLY A 908 47.64 -47.65 -24.87
C GLY A 908 46.42 -47.80 -23.95
N GLY A 909 46.61 -47.77 -22.64
CA GLY A 909 45.53 -47.67 -21.66
C GLY A 909 45.08 -46.22 -21.41
N ILE A 910 46.01 -45.37 -20.96
CA ILE A 910 45.74 -44.00 -20.52
C ILE A 910 46.71 -43.01 -21.17
N TYR A 911 46.18 -41.90 -21.68
CA TYR A 911 46.97 -40.78 -22.18
C TYR A 911 46.68 -39.50 -21.39
N ILE A 912 47.70 -38.83 -20.88
CA ILE A 912 47.60 -37.58 -20.12
C ILE A 912 48.44 -36.50 -20.82
N SER A 913 47.81 -35.44 -21.32
CA SER A 913 48.48 -34.27 -21.88
C SER A 913 48.28 -32.99 -21.06
N GLY A 914 47.56 -33.06 -19.95
CA GLY A 914 47.33 -31.98 -18.99
C GLY A 914 46.42 -32.40 -17.84
N GLY A 915 46.01 -31.45 -16.99
CA GLY A 915 45.11 -31.71 -15.86
C GLY A 915 45.75 -32.42 -14.65
N THR A 916 44.91 -32.80 -13.69
CA THR A 916 45.29 -33.54 -12.47
C THR A 916 44.48 -34.82 -12.34
N SER A 917 45.15 -35.95 -12.11
CA SER A 917 44.52 -37.27 -12.03
C SER A 917 44.94 -38.02 -10.77
N THR A 918 43.99 -38.65 -10.09
CA THR A 918 44.23 -39.59 -8.99
C THR A 918 43.55 -40.91 -9.30
N LEU A 919 44.32 -42.00 -9.37
CA LEU A 919 43.83 -43.35 -9.59
C LEU A 919 44.12 -44.17 -8.33
N THR A 920 43.09 -44.79 -7.75
CA THR A 920 43.20 -45.64 -6.56
C THR A 920 42.66 -47.03 -6.86
N ASN A 921 43.44 -48.07 -6.55
CA ASN A 921 43.05 -49.47 -6.74
C ASN A 921 42.64 -49.80 -8.19
N CYS A 922 43.34 -49.22 -9.17
CA CYS A 922 43.04 -49.42 -10.59
C CYS A 922 44.00 -50.43 -11.24
N GLU A 923 43.47 -51.25 -12.15
CA GLU A 923 44.24 -52.16 -13.01
C GLU A 923 44.34 -51.60 -14.44
N ILE A 924 45.55 -51.43 -14.95
CA ILE A 924 45.84 -51.07 -16.34
C ILE A 924 46.62 -52.23 -16.96
N SER A 925 45.96 -53.07 -17.75
CA SER A 925 46.57 -54.34 -18.18
C SER A 925 46.33 -54.75 -19.63
N GLY A 926 47.31 -55.43 -20.23
CA GLY A 926 47.18 -56.03 -21.57
C GLY A 926 47.02 -55.00 -22.71
N ASN A 927 47.42 -53.75 -22.49
CA ASN A 927 47.30 -52.70 -23.51
C ASN A 927 48.51 -52.75 -24.45
N LYS A 928 48.26 -52.85 -25.76
CA LYS A 928 49.28 -53.03 -26.79
C LYS A 928 49.22 -51.91 -27.84
N LEU A 929 50.32 -51.20 -27.96
CA LEU A 929 50.55 -50.26 -29.06
C LEU A 929 51.01 -51.03 -30.30
N SER A 930 50.46 -50.73 -31.48
CA SER A 930 50.83 -51.35 -32.76
C SER A 930 51.28 -50.26 -33.72
N ALA A 931 52.51 -50.31 -34.22
CA ALA A 931 53.06 -49.28 -35.10
C ALA A 931 52.37 -49.28 -36.47
N SER A 932 51.58 -48.24 -36.77
CA SER A 932 51.10 -47.97 -38.12
C SER A 932 51.17 -46.47 -38.40
N GLY A 933 52.22 -46.04 -39.13
CA GLY A 933 52.30 -44.68 -39.68
C GLY A 933 53.28 -43.71 -39.02
N GLY A 934 54.59 -44.01 -39.08
CA GLY A 934 55.68 -43.01 -39.07
C GLY A 934 55.81 -42.03 -37.90
N SER A 935 55.06 -42.19 -36.80
CA SER A 935 55.02 -41.25 -35.68
C SER A 935 55.59 -41.87 -34.40
N ASN A 936 56.17 -41.06 -33.52
CA ASN A 936 56.77 -41.50 -32.24
C ASN A 936 55.69 -41.90 -31.23
N TYR A 937 55.35 -43.17 -31.17
CA TYR A 937 54.34 -43.72 -30.26
C TYR A 937 54.97 -44.21 -28.94
N MET A 938 54.51 -43.71 -27.78
CA MET A 938 55.11 -43.97 -26.46
C MET A 938 54.07 -44.39 -25.40
N GLY A 939 54.49 -45.13 -24.36
CA GLY A 939 53.64 -45.51 -23.23
C GLY A 939 52.62 -46.61 -23.53
N GLY A 940 52.99 -47.90 -23.38
CA GLY A 940 52.08 -49.02 -23.70
C GLY A 940 50.86 -49.09 -22.77
N GLY A 941 51.04 -48.83 -21.47
CA GLY A 941 49.97 -48.72 -20.48
C GLY A 941 49.53 -47.27 -20.27
N ILE A 942 50.43 -46.41 -19.80
CA ILE A 942 50.18 -44.99 -19.50
C ILE A 942 51.22 -44.14 -20.22
N PHE A 943 50.78 -43.09 -20.90
CA PHE A 943 51.65 -42.05 -21.45
C PHE A 943 51.27 -40.68 -20.89
N MET A 944 52.24 -39.95 -20.35
CA MET A 944 52.09 -38.57 -19.91
C MET A 944 52.95 -37.64 -20.78
N ALA A 945 52.32 -36.74 -21.51
CA ALA A 945 52.97 -35.65 -22.21
C ALA A 945 53.14 -34.38 -21.34
N SER A 946 52.25 -34.19 -20.35
CA SER A 946 52.30 -33.13 -19.33
C SER A 946 51.36 -33.52 -18.16
N GLY A 947 51.01 -32.60 -17.25
CA GLY A 947 50.02 -32.79 -16.19
C GLY A 947 50.53 -33.50 -14.93
N THR A 948 49.61 -33.80 -14.00
CA THR A 948 49.91 -34.48 -12.72
C THR A 948 49.12 -35.78 -12.58
N LEU A 949 49.79 -36.87 -12.19
CA LEU A 949 49.18 -38.17 -11.92
C LEU A 949 49.58 -38.69 -10.53
N THR A 950 48.60 -39.14 -9.76
CA THR A 950 48.81 -39.90 -8.52
C THR A 950 48.27 -41.31 -8.70
N LEU A 951 49.11 -42.31 -8.45
CA LEU A 951 48.76 -43.73 -8.43
C LEU A 951 48.84 -44.24 -6.99
N ASN A 952 47.78 -44.88 -6.52
CA ASN A 952 47.70 -45.47 -5.19
C ASN A 952 47.10 -46.88 -5.26
N LYS A 953 47.80 -47.91 -4.80
CA LYS A 953 47.30 -49.30 -4.82
C LYS A 953 46.94 -49.83 -6.22
N CYS A 954 47.55 -49.31 -7.28
CA CYS A 954 47.23 -49.71 -8.65
C CYS A 954 48.06 -50.92 -9.12
N THR A 955 47.64 -51.55 -10.22
CA THR A 955 48.37 -52.63 -10.91
C THR A 955 48.53 -52.26 -12.39
N ILE A 956 49.75 -52.15 -12.89
CA ILE A 956 50.06 -51.85 -14.30
C ILE A 956 50.84 -53.01 -14.87
N GLN A 957 50.20 -53.84 -15.71
CA GLN A 957 50.82 -55.11 -16.11
C GLN A 957 50.59 -55.54 -17.55
N ASN A 958 51.53 -56.29 -18.12
CA ASN A 958 51.40 -56.90 -19.45
C ASN A 958 51.11 -55.89 -20.58
N ASN A 959 51.52 -54.63 -20.42
CA ASN A 959 51.36 -53.60 -21.42
C ASN A 959 52.58 -53.53 -22.35
N ILE A 960 52.37 -53.35 -23.65
CA ILE A 960 53.41 -53.46 -24.68
C ILE A 960 53.44 -52.19 -25.54
N ALA A 961 54.59 -51.52 -25.64
CA ALA A 961 54.82 -50.45 -26.62
C ALA A 961 55.55 -51.01 -27.85
N ALA A 962 55.00 -50.91 -29.06
CA ALA A 962 55.67 -51.44 -30.27
C ALA A 962 56.66 -50.47 -30.91
N TYR A 963 57.82 -51.00 -31.31
CA TYR A 963 58.88 -50.33 -32.04
C TYR A 963 58.53 -50.12 -33.53
N TYR A 964 58.87 -48.95 -34.08
CA TYR A 964 58.84 -48.68 -35.52
C TYR A 964 60.27 -48.54 -36.06
N GLY A 965 60.72 -49.50 -36.87
CA GLY A 965 62.08 -49.52 -37.46
C GLY A 965 62.27 -48.58 -38.67
N GLY A 966 61.73 -47.36 -38.62
CA GLY A 966 61.92 -46.33 -39.65
C GLY A 966 63.16 -45.46 -39.40
N VAL A 967 63.77 -44.98 -40.48
CA VAL A 967 65.07 -44.26 -40.48
C VAL A 967 65.01 -42.95 -39.66
N GLY A 968 65.60 -42.97 -38.46
CA GLY A 968 65.68 -41.81 -37.55
C GLY A 968 65.48 -42.22 -36.08
N ASN A 969 66.55 -42.72 -35.45
CA ASN A 969 66.57 -43.27 -34.08
C ASN A 969 65.93 -42.36 -33.01
N THR A 970 64.69 -42.65 -32.61
CA THR A 970 64.25 -42.38 -31.24
C THR A 970 63.84 -43.71 -30.61
N PRO A 971 64.39 -44.12 -29.44
CA PRO A 971 64.03 -45.39 -28.86
C PRO A 971 62.59 -45.33 -28.31
N THR A 972 61.80 -46.38 -28.55
CA THR A 972 60.49 -46.54 -27.93
C THR A 972 60.67 -46.98 -26.47
N HIS A 973 60.09 -46.26 -25.53
CA HIS A 973 60.21 -46.54 -24.09
C HIS A 973 58.85 -46.65 -23.38
N GLY A 974 58.87 -47.25 -22.19
CA GLY A 974 57.76 -47.23 -21.24
C GLY A 974 56.60 -48.15 -21.62
N GLY A 975 56.85 -49.46 -21.70
CA GLY A 975 55.80 -50.46 -21.93
C GLY A 975 54.62 -50.32 -20.96
N GLY A 976 54.90 -50.03 -19.69
CA GLY A 976 53.93 -49.75 -18.64
C GLY A 976 53.63 -48.27 -18.48
N ILE A 977 54.64 -47.42 -18.18
CA ILE A 977 54.47 -45.97 -18.00
C ILE A 977 55.55 -45.20 -18.77
N PHE A 978 55.18 -44.17 -19.52
CA PHE A 978 56.11 -43.17 -20.05
C PHE A 978 55.69 -41.77 -19.61
N ALA A 979 56.59 -40.94 -19.08
CA ALA A 979 56.32 -39.54 -18.76
C ALA A 979 57.37 -38.57 -19.34
N ARG A 980 56.92 -37.54 -20.06
CA ARG A 980 57.75 -36.49 -20.66
C ARG A 980 58.19 -35.43 -19.65
N ASN A 981 59.22 -34.67 -20.04
CA ASN A 981 59.71 -33.54 -19.27
C ASN A 981 58.59 -32.50 -19.06
N GLY A 982 58.32 -32.13 -17.79
CA GLY A 982 57.21 -31.26 -17.38
C GLY A 982 56.01 -31.99 -16.75
N SER A 983 55.92 -33.32 -16.85
CA SER A 983 54.91 -34.10 -16.11
C SER A 983 55.32 -34.31 -14.63
N ARG A 984 54.33 -34.51 -13.74
CA ARG A 984 54.54 -34.85 -12.33
C ARG A 984 53.82 -36.15 -11.98
N ILE A 985 54.52 -37.11 -11.40
CA ILE A 985 53.92 -38.39 -11.00
C ILE A 985 54.29 -38.78 -9.57
N THR A 986 53.26 -39.17 -8.81
CA THR A 986 53.38 -39.74 -7.46
C THR A 986 52.87 -41.18 -7.51
N ILE A 987 53.69 -42.13 -7.09
CA ILE A 987 53.33 -43.56 -7.11
C ILE A 987 53.45 -44.12 -5.69
N SER A 988 52.36 -44.70 -5.21
CA SER A 988 52.27 -45.36 -3.90
C SER A 988 51.59 -46.71 -3.97
N ASP A 989 52.10 -47.70 -3.23
CA ASP A 989 51.53 -49.05 -3.09
C ASP A 989 51.16 -49.74 -4.42
N THR A 990 51.81 -49.37 -5.52
CA THR A 990 51.44 -49.79 -6.89
C THR A 990 52.36 -50.90 -7.38
N THR A 991 51.81 -51.86 -8.12
CA THR A 991 52.56 -52.95 -8.77
C THR A 991 52.72 -52.66 -10.26
N ILE A 992 53.96 -52.70 -10.77
CA ILE A 992 54.26 -52.55 -12.20
C ILE A 992 55.06 -53.78 -12.65
N SER A 993 54.50 -54.62 -13.52
CA SER A 993 55.11 -55.92 -13.87
C SER A 993 54.74 -56.45 -15.26
N GLY A 994 55.64 -57.17 -15.92
CA GLY A 994 55.34 -57.85 -17.19
C GLY A 994 55.09 -56.91 -18.38
N ASN A 995 55.37 -55.63 -18.22
CA ASN A 995 55.28 -54.65 -19.31
C ASN A 995 56.54 -54.69 -20.17
N GLY A 996 56.46 -54.28 -21.44
CA GLY A 996 57.63 -54.30 -22.31
C GLY A 996 57.52 -53.47 -23.57
N VAL A 997 58.60 -53.45 -24.34
CA VAL A 997 58.69 -52.81 -25.65
C VAL A 997 58.92 -53.91 -26.68
N SER A 998 58.14 -53.96 -27.78
CA SER A 998 58.32 -54.98 -28.81
C SER A 998 59.18 -54.46 -29.98
N GLU A 999 60.41 -54.96 -30.14
CA GLU A 999 61.35 -54.66 -31.22
C GLU A 999 61.54 -55.89 -32.11
N GLY A 1000 61.17 -55.81 -33.40
CA GLY A 1000 61.31 -56.93 -34.34
C GLY A 1000 60.54 -58.22 -34.00
N GLY A 1001 59.56 -58.16 -33.09
CA GLY A 1001 58.80 -59.32 -32.59
C GLY A 1001 59.28 -59.89 -31.25
N VAL A 1002 60.37 -59.36 -30.67
CA VAL A 1002 60.89 -59.71 -29.34
C VAL A 1002 60.45 -58.64 -28.33
N ILE A 1003 60.01 -59.04 -27.13
CA ILE A 1003 59.60 -58.12 -26.05
C ILE A 1003 60.79 -57.89 -25.11
N GLU A 1004 61.31 -56.67 -25.03
CA GLU A 1004 62.33 -56.26 -24.05
C GLU A 1004 61.68 -55.63 -22.79
N GLY A 1005 62.27 -55.87 -21.61
CA GLY A 1005 61.79 -55.49 -20.27
C GLY A 1005 61.79 -53.98 -19.93
N LYS A 1006 61.60 -53.09 -20.91
CA LYS A 1006 61.57 -51.62 -20.70
C LYS A 1006 60.23 -51.17 -20.12
N GLN A 1007 59.99 -51.46 -18.84
CA GLN A 1007 58.69 -51.32 -18.18
C GLN A 1007 58.22 -49.88 -17.96
N TYR A 1008 59.14 -48.93 -17.71
CA TYR A 1008 58.79 -47.52 -17.48
C TYR A 1008 59.92 -46.58 -17.94
N TYR A 1009 59.59 -45.30 -18.19
CA TYR A 1009 60.56 -44.26 -18.57
C TYR A 1009 60.07 -42.87 -18.14
N PHE A 1010 60.92 -42.11 -17.44
CA PHE A 1010 60.57 -40.82 -16.86
C PHE A 1010 61.63 -39.77 -17.22
N GLU A 1011 61.24 -38.74 -17.96
CA GLU A 1011 62.11 -37.59 -18.29
C GLU A 1011 62.08 -36.50 -17.20
N SER A 1012 61.30 -36.69 -16.12
CA SER A 1012 61.12 -35.74 -15.01
C SER A 1012 61.11 -36.43 -13.64
N GLY A 1013 61.13 -35.64 -12.56
CA GLY A 1013 61.19 -36.13 -11.18
C GLY A 1013 59.95 -36.94 -10.75
N VAL A 1014 60.18 -38.16 -10.25
CA VAL A 1014 59.18 -39.08 -9.71
C VAL A 1014 59.30 -39.19 -8.19
N ILE A 1015 58.18 -39.27 -7.48
CA ILE A 1015 58.15 -39.57 -6.04
C ILE A 1015 57.56 -40.98 -5.84
N TYR A 1016 58.33 -41.87 -5.20
CA TYR A 1016 57.95 -43.26 -4.90
C TYR A 1016 57.76 -43.49 -3.40
N ASN A 1017 56.72 -44.23 -3.01
CA ASN A 1017 56.52 -44.69 -1.63
C ASN A 1017 55.81 -46.06 -1.58
N GLY A 1018 56.49 -47.13 -1.15
CA GLY A 1018 55.86 -48.47 -1.02
C GLY A 1018 55.57 -49.25 -2.32
N THR A 1019 56.19 -48.88 -3.45
CA THR A 1019 55.94 -49.44 -4.79
C THR A 1019 56.78 -50.70 -5.08
N THR A 1020 56.18 -51.74 -5.69
CA THR A 1020 56.89 -52.97 -6.12
C THR A 1020 57.15 -52.93 -7.64
N LEU A 1021 58.43 -52.98 -8.04
CA LEU A 1021 58.88 -53.01 -9.44
C LEU A 1021 59.52 -54.37 -9.73
N SER A 1022 59.15 -55.03 -10.82
CA SER A 1022 59.69 -56.37 -11.12
C SER A 1022 61.07 -56.36 -11.83
N GLU A 1023 61.60 -55.19 -12.22
CA GLU A 1023 62.95 -54.99 -12.78
C GLU A 1023 63.53 -53.61 -12.36
N PRO A 1024 64.88 -53.47 -12.24
CA PRO A 1024 65.54 -52.21 -11.82
C PRO A 1024 65.35 -51.08 -12.84
N LEU A 1025 65.37 -49.83 -12.37
CA LEU A 1025 65.31 -48.61 -13.20
C LEU A 1025 66.42 -48.68 -14.25
N SER A 1026 66.07 -48.70 -15.54
CA SER A 1026 67.05 -48.37 -16.58
C SER A 1026 67.33 -46.87 -16.46
N ASN A 1027 68.38 -46.52 -15.73
CA ASN A 1027 68.97 -45.18 -15.82
C ASN A 1027 69.62 -45.07 -17.20
N ASP A 1028 69.06 -44.23 -18.06
CA ASP A 1028 69.83 -43.43 -19.01
C ASP A 1028 69.50 -41.96 -18.78
#